data_AF-A0A7X2MF77-F1
#
_entry.id   AF-A0A7X2MF77-F1
#
_cell.length_a   1.000
_cell.length_b   1.000
_cell.length_c   1.000
_cell.angle_alpha   90.00
_cell.angle_beta   90.00
_cell.angle_gamma   90.00
#
_symmetry.space_group_name_H-M   'P 1'
#
loop_
_entity.id
_entity.type
_entity.pdbx_description
1 polymer ?
#
loop_
_entity_poly.entity_id
_entity_poly.type
_entity_poly.pdbx_seq_one_letter_code
_entity_poly.pdbx_strand_id
1 'polypeptide(L)'
;TFIDNTPELFEFNRSSNNNNQLLKYIGDVTVNGFPGTKHHRKVFVPDIKLDKDFVSESKVENAKSVFDNAGVDALANWVNKQEKVLITDTTMRDAHQSLFATRMRTKDMLPVIEKYDTALPHVFSAEVWGGATFDVAYRFLNESPWDRLDIIREKMPNTLLQMLLRGSNAVGYKNYPDNVLREFVNESAKHGIDVFRIFDSLNWTDQMEKSIEFVRDAGKIAEGTMCYTGDILTPENNKYSLDYYVNLAKELEAMGSHIIGIKDMAGLLKPNAAYELISTLKEQVNVPIHLHTHDTTGNGVATYVQAVRGGVDIIDVATSSLSGTTSQPSMSSLYYALEGNARQPELNIDNVETLNRYWSGIKPFYQDFMNGTTSPQTDIYQTEMPGGQYSNLQQQAKAVGIDDFEQVKSMYRTVNKLLGNIIKVTPSSKVVGDFAIFMIQNNLDEKSIFERGKTLDFPKSVVDFFAGDLGQPVGGFPKKLQELVLKGKKPITVRPGSLAKPVDFDEVADELKDKIKRNPTKEEVLSYILYPEVFIDYINNVKRFGSMHDLDTITFYQGMREGETIHVDFKPGRSIIIRLDSVSEADEEGNRSLFFSLNGQNIQIIVHDKSKEAKIKKIPKAEPTNESHIGATLSGSVLEVLVQKGQEVKKGEALIVTEAMKMETTIKAPFDGKVSHVYVKNGDVLESQDLLLELDKN
;
A
#
# COMPACT_ATOMS: atom_id res chain seq x y z
N THR A 1 -28.00 -20.69 44.75
CA THR A 1 -29.06 -20.86 43.73
C THR A 1 -29.23 -19.63 42.86
N PHE A 2 -29.31 -18.40 43.37
CA PHE A 2 -29.44 -17.21 42.51
C PHE A 2 -28.28 -17.08 41.50
N ILE A 3 -27.02 -17.06 41.97
CA ILE A 3 -25.84 -17.01 41.10
C ILE A 3 -25.80 -18.22 40.15
N ASP A 4 -26.06 -19.43 40.67
CA ASP A 4 -26.03 -20.68 39.90
C ASP A 4 -27.11 -20.75 38.80
N ASN A 5 -28.22 -20.04 38.96
CA ASN A 5 -29.36 -20.01 38.04
C ASN A 5 -29.43 -18.75 37.18
N THR A 6 -28.38 -17.91 37.19
CA THR A 6 -28.34 -16.65 36.43
C THR A 6 -27.10 -16.64 35.52
N PRO A 7 -27.10 -17.42 34.41
CA PRO A 7 -25.94 -17.56 33.52
C PRO A 7 -25.43 -16.24 32.95
N GLU A 8 -26.32 -15.25 32.80
CA GLU A 8 -25.95 -13.91 32.33
C GLU A 8 -24.96 -13.18 33.25
N LEU A 9 -24.82 -13.57 34.54
CA LEU A 9 -23.79 -13.04 35.44
C LEU A 9 -22.37 -13.42 35.02
N PHE A 10 -22.21 -14.46 34.20
CA PHE A 10 -20.93 -14.94 33.68
C PHE A 10 -20.64 -14.45 32.26
N GLU A 11 -21.55 -13.68 31.67
CA GLU A 11 -21.34 -12.98 30.40
C GLU A 11 -20.62 -11.66 30.66
N PHE A 12 -19.29 -11.74 30.75
CA PHE A 12 -18.47 -10.55 30.93
C PHE A 12 -18.34 -9.77 29.62
N ASN A 13 -18.90 -8.56 29.59
CA ASN A 13 -18.62 -7.58 28.55
C ASN A 13 -17.16 -7.09 28.66
N ARG A 14 -16.25 -7.79 27.98
CA ARG A 14 -14.86 -7.30 27.82
C ARG A 14 -14.86 -6.16 26.82
N SER A 15 -14.59 -4.94 27.29
CA SER A 15 -14.29 -3.80 26.41
C SER A 15 -13.14 -4.20 25.47
N SER A 16 -13.37 -4.05 24.17
CA SER A 16 -12.42 -4.41 23.10
C SER A 16 -11.21 -3.48 23.02
N ASN A 17 -11.25 -2.33 23.70
CA ASN A 17 -10.16 -1.35 23.75
C ASN A 17 -9.88 -0.94 25.21
N ASN A 18 -8.80 -1.46 25.76
CA ASN A 18 -8.21 -1.14 27.05
C ASN A 18 -6.99 -0.24 26.82
N ASN A 19 -6.84 0.83 27.62
CA ASN A 19 -5.69 1.75 27.56
C ASN A 19 -4.32 1.03 27.56
N ASN A 20 -4.19 -0.10 28.26
CA ASN A 20 -2.98 -0.91 28.28
C ASN A 20 -2.61 -1.48 26.90
N GLN A 21 -3.58 -1.75 26.01
CA GLN A 21 -3.29 -2.20 24.65
C GLN A 21 -2.61 -1.08 23.84
N LEU A 22 -3.11 0.15 23.97
CA LEU A 22 -2.50 1.32 23.33
C LEU A 22 -1.09 1.59 23.88
N LEU A 23 -0.91 1.52 25.21
CA LEU A 23 0.41 1.66 25.83
C LEU A 23 1.39 0.55 25.40
N LYS A 24 0.91 -0.67 25.14
CA LYS A 24 1.74 -1.74 24.54
C LYS A 24 2.22 -1.38 23.15
N TYR A 25 1.40 -0.74 22.32
CA TYR A 25 1.82 -0.28 21.00
C TYR A 25 2.88 0.80 21.11
N ILE A 26 2.60 1.86 21.88
CA ILE A 26 3.52 2.96 22.11
C ILE A 26 4.86 2.43 22.63
N GLY A 27 4.82 1.50 23.59
CA GLY A 27 6.01 0.87 24.13
C GLY A 27 6.79 0.02 23.12
N ASP A 28 6.10 -0.78 22.29
CA ASP A 28 6.76 -1.57 21.24
C ASP A 28 7.49 -0.65 20.25
N VAL A 29 6.85 0.43 19.78
CA VAL A 29 7.47 1.38 18.86
C VAL A 29 8.61 2.15 19.53
N THR A 30 8.47 2.57 20.80
CA THR A 30 9.54 3.23 21.55
C THR A 30 10.80 2.36 21.68
N VAL A 31 10.64 1.05 21.91
CA VAL A 31 11.78 0.14 22.13
C VAL A 31 12.34 -0.40 20.81
N ASN A 32 11.46 -0.83 19.91
CA ASN A 32 11.83 -1.60 18.73
C ASN A 32 11.84 -0.78 17.42
N GLY A 33 11.34 0.46 17.45
CA GLY A 33 11.11 1.27 16.27
C GLY A 33 9.90 0.78 15.45
N PHE A 34 9.57 1.52 14.39
CA PHE A 34 8.50 1.13 13.48
C PHE A 34 9.02 0.17 12.39
N PRO A 35 8.27 -0.91 12.06
CA PRO A 35 8.71 -1.87 11.05
C PRO A 35 8.96 -1.22 9.68
N GLY A 36 10.12 -1.53 9.08
CA GLY A 36 10.49 -1.04 7.75
C GLY A 36 11.11 0.36 7.72
N THR A 37 11.25 1.04 8.86
CA THR A 37 12.03 2.28 8.97
C THR A 37 13.28 2.06 9.81
N LYS A 38 14.24 2.98 9.69
CA LYS A 38 15.44 2.97 10.55
C LYS A 38 15.03 3.41 11.95
N HIS A 39 15.31 2.61 12.98
CA HIS A 39 15.07 3.05 14.35
C HIS A 39 15.96 4.25 14.69
N HIS A 40 15.34 5.35 15.12
CA HIS A 40 16.00 6.56 15.62
C HIS A 40 15.16 7.20 16.73
N ARG A 41 15.73 8.21 17.43
CA ARG A 41 14.99 8.97 18.45
C ARG A 41 13.86 9.78 17.80
N LYS A 42 12.71 9.85 18.49
CA LYS A 42 11.55 10.65 18.06
C LYS A 42 11.94 12.09 17.76
N VAL A 43 11.66 12.55 16.54
CA VAL A 43 11.99 13.92 16.10
C VAL A 43 11.04 14.95 16.73
N PHE A 44 11.53 16.18 16.88
CA PHE A 44 10.67 17.31 17.20
C PHE A 44 10.11 17.88 15.91
N VAL A 45 8.79 17.97 15.84
CA VAL A 45 8.08 18.55 14.71
C VAL A 45 7.25 19.74 15.18
N PRO A 46 6.93 20.70 14.29
CA PRO A 46 6.08 21.82 14.66
C PRO A 46 4.68 21.36 15.10
N ASP A 47 4.08 22.07 16.06
CA ASP A 47 2.64 21.92 16.35
C ASP A 47 1.86 22.65 15.24
N ILE A 48 1.23 21.87 14.35
CA ILE A 48 0.56 22.37 13.16
C ILE A 48 -0.95 22.24 13.36
N LYS A 49 -1.66 23.35 13.28
CA LYS A 49 -3.12 23.42 13.38
C LYS A 49 -3.71 24.15 12.20
N LEU A 50 -4.91 23.74 11.81
CA LEU A 50 -5.69 24.42 10.78
C LEU A 50 -6.84 25.19 11.44
N ASP A 51 -6.50 26.27 12.15
CA ASP A 51 -7.47 27.05 12.95
C ASP A 51 -8.13 28.20 12.17
N LYS A 52 -7.77 28.40 10.89
CA LYS A 52 -8.30 29.49 10.08
C LYS A 52 -9.74 29.22 9.66
N ASP A 53 -10.60 30.22 9.79
CA ASP A 53 -11.91 30.23 9.15
C ASP A 53 -11.74 30.55 7.66
N PHE A 54 -12.29 29.70 6.81
CA PHE A 54 -12.21 29.87 5.36
C PHE A 54 -13.29 30.85 4.89
N VAL A 55 -12.94 31.65 3.88
CA VAL A 55 -13.93 32.52 3.24
C VAL A 55 -14.92 31.62 2.50
N SER A 56 -16.17 31.62 2.95
CA SER A 56 -17.25 30.87 2.32
C SER A 56 -17.95 31.74 1.28
N GLU A 57 -18.08 31.23 0.07
CA GLU A 57 -18.98 31.78 -0.93
C GLU A 57 -20.41 31.29 -0.63
N SER A 58 -21.37 32.21 -0.54
CA SER A 58 -22.75 31.82 -0.26
C SER A 58 -23.36 31.09 -1.46
N LYS A 59 -23.82 29.84 -1.26
CA LYS A 59 -24.51 28.99 -2.26
C LYS A 59 -23.76 28.85 -3.59
N VAL A 60 -22.76 27.99 -3.62
CA VAL A 60 -22.12 27.52 -4.85
C VAL A 60 -22.87 26.29 -5.38
N GLU A 61 -23.26 26.29 -6.65
CA GLU A 61 -23.65 25.06 -7.35
C GLU A 61 -22.35 24.31 -7.70
N ASN A 62 -22.13 23.16 -7.06
CA ASN A 62 -20.93 22.35 -7.27
C ASN A 62 -21.25 20.99 -7.92
N ALA A 63 -20.22 20.28 -8.36
CA ALA A 63 -20.36 19.02 -9.07
C ALA A 63 -21.17 17.96 -8.28
N LYS A 64 -20.97 17.88 -6.95
CA LYS A 64 -21.73 16.96 -6.08
C LYS A 64 -23.21 17.30 -6.05
N SER A 65 -23.54 18.58 -5.90
CA SER A 65 -24.93 19.04 -5.90
C SER A 65 -25.64 18.80 -7.22
N VAL A 66 -24.96 18.99 -8.36
CA VAL A 66 -25.51 18.68 -9.69
C VAL A 66 -25.76 17.19 -9.83
N PHE A 67 -24.80 16.37 -9.41
CA PHE A 67 -24.91 14.91 -9.44
C PHE A 67 -26.07 14.41 -8.56
N ASP A 68 -26.15 14.84 -7.31
CA ASP A 68 -27.18 14.37 -6.37
C ASP A 68 -28.59 14.79 -6.79
N ASN A 69 -28.74 15.97 -7.40
CA ASN A 69 -30.05 16.50 -7.80
C ASN A 69 -30.52 15.99 -9.16
N ALA A 70 -29.61 15.81 -10.12
CA ALA A 70 -29.97 15.58 -11.52
C ALA A 70 -29.29 14.35 -12.17
N GLY A 71 -28.43 13.63 -11.44
CA GLY A 71 -27.81 12.39 -11.88
C GLY A 71 -26.59 12.58 -12.79
N VAL A 72 -26.02 11.46 -13.23
CA VAL A 72 -24.73 11.42 -13.93
C VAL A 72 -24.75 12.13 -15.28
N ASP A 73 -25.80 11.94 -16.09
CA ASP A 73 -25.89 12.56 -17.41
C ASP A 73 -25.99 14.09 -17.32
N ALA A 74 -26.71 14.60 -16.31
CA ALA A 74 -26.77 16.04 -16.04
C ALA A 74 -25.41 16.59 -15.61
N LEU A 75 -24.66 15.85 -14.77
CA LEU A 75 -23.30 16.20 -14.41
C LEU A 75 -22.38 16.26 -15.63
N ALA A 76 -22.36 15.23 -16.49
CA ALA A 76 -21.51 15.21 -17.67
C ALA A 76 -21.80 16.40 -18.61
N ASN A 77 -23.09 16.72 -18.79
CA ASN A 77 -23.51 17.91 -19.54
C ASN A 77 -23.13 19.22 -18.87
N TRP A 78 -23.19 19.29 -17.53
CA TRP A 78 -22.75 20.44 -16.76
C TRP A 78 -21.24 20.68 -16.89
N VAL A 79 -20.44 19.62 -16.83
CA VAL A 79 -18.98 19.66 -17.03
C VAL A 79 -18.65 20.20 -18.43
N ASN A 80 -19.27 19.66 -19.48
CA ASN A 80 -19.06 20.11 -20.86
C ASN A 80 -19.42 21.59 -21.11
N LYS A 81 -20.26 22.19 -20.25
CA LYS A 81 -20.65 23.61 -20.33
C LYS A 81 -19.76 24.53 -19.51
N GLN A 82 -18.85 24.00 -18.69
CA GLN A 82 -17.94 24.83 -17.90
C GLN A 82 -16.95 25.55 -18.81
N GLU A 83 -16.90 26.88 -18.70
CA GLU A 83 -15.90 27.68 -19.41
C GLU A 83 -14.52 27.50 -18.78
N LYS A 84 -14.48 27.37 -17.45
CA LYS A 84 -13.26 27.14 -16.66
C LYS A 84 -12.87 25.67 -16.69
N VAL A 85 -11.56 25.38 -16.64
CA VAL A 85 -11.11 24.02 -16.38
C VAL A 85 -11.41 23.64 -14.94
N LEU A 86 -11.99 22.46 -14.74
CA LEU A 86 -12.25 21.92 -13.41
C LEU A 86 -11.02 21.17 -12.89
N ILE A 87 -10.95 21.00 -11.57
CA ILE A 87 -9.81 20.38 -10.92
C ILE A 87 -10.25 19.21 -10.05
N THR A 88 -9.51 18.11 -10.11
CA THR A 88 -9.53 17.03 -9.12
C THR A 88 -8.31 17.13 -8.21
N ASP A 89 -8.51 17.12 -6.90
CA ASP A 89 -7.43 17.13 -5.91
C ASP A 89 -7.01 15.71 -5.53
N THR A 90 -5.75 15.35 -5.76
CA THR A 90 -5.18 14.02 -5.49
C THR A 90 -4.40 13.95 -4.17
N THR A 91 -4.42 15.02 -3.37
CA THR A 91 -3.59 15.17 -2.16
C THR A 91 -3.75 14.00 -1.18
N MET A 92 -4.97 13.50 -1.02
CA MET A 92 -5.32 12.44 -0.06
C MET A 92 -5.26 11.01 -0.66
N ARG A 93 -4.83 10.85 -1.91
CA ARG A 93 -4.63 9.53 -2.56
C ARG A 93 -3.32 9.44 -3.33
N ASP A 94 -3.25 9.97 -4.56
CA ASP A 94 -2.09 9.72 -5.43
C ASP A 94 -0.82 10.47 -5.01
N ALA A 95 -0.98 11.67 -4.44
CA ALA A 95 0.16 12.51 -4.06
C ALA A 95 1.04 11.82 -3.01
N HIS A 96 0.43 11.34 -1.93
CA HIS A 96 1.16 10.63 -0.87
C HIS A 96 1.54 9.20 -1.27
N GLN A 97 0.76 8.55 -2.14
CA GLN A 97 1.15 7.29 -2.77
C GLN A 97 2.48 7.42 -3.51
N SER A 98 2.66 8.55 -4.19
CA SER A 98 3.85 8.84 -4.98
C SER A 98 5.04 9.31 -4.14
N LEU A 99 4.81 10.19 -3.18
CA LEU A 99 5.88 10.87 -2.45
C LEU A 99 6.39 10.11 -1.22
N PHE A 100 5.49 9.50 -0.45
CA PHE A 100 5.83 8.85 0.82
C PHE A 100 5.08 7.53 1.02
N ALA A 101 5.10 6.70 -0.03
CA ALA A 101 4.69 5.30 -0.01
C ALA A 101 3.26 5.06 0.54
N THR A 102 2.34 5.96 0.25
CA THR A 102 0.92 5.85 0.64
C THR A 102 0.70 5.90 2.16
N ARG A 103 1.65 6.46 2.92
CA ARG A 103 1.65 6.37 4.38
C ARG A 103 0.79 7.42 5.08
N MET A 104 0.15 8.35 4.36
CA MET A 104 -0.73 9.34 4.99
C MET A 104 -1.84 8.66 5.80
N ARG A 105 -1.90 8.98 7.09
CA ARG A 105 -2.89 8.46 8.03
C ARG A 105 -4.16 9.29 8.00
N THR A 106 -5.29 8.66 8.31
CA THR A 106 -6.59 9.34 8.39
C THR A 106 -6.56 10.51 9.37
N LYS A 107 -5.83 10.36 10.49
CA LYS A 107 -5.65 11.39 11.52
C LYS A 107 -5.22 12.74 10.96
N ASP A 108 -4.30 12.74 10.00
CA ASP A 108 -3.76 13.98 9.43
C ASP A 108 -4.62 14.55 8.30
N MET A 109 -5.58 13.76 7.79
CA MET A 109 -6.59 14.24 6.84
C MET A 109 -7.70 15.02 7.55
N LEU A 110 -8.03 14.66 8.81
CA LEU A 110 -9.16 15.20 9.58
C LEU A 110 -9.27 16.73 9.55
N PRO A 111 -8.23 17.52 9.87
CA PRO A 111 -8.37 18.97 9.93
C PRO A 111 -8.76 19.59 8.58
N VAL A 112 -8.29 18.99 7.48
CA VAL A 112 -8.55 19.48 6.12
C VAL A 112 -9.95 19.10 5.66
N ILE A 113 -10.35 17.83 5.84
CA ILE A 113 -11.66 17.36 5.38
C ILE A 113 -12.81 18.08 6.10
N GLU A 114 -12.62 18.48 7.36
CA GLU A 114 -13.62 19.26 8.13
C GLU A 114 -13.90 20.65 7.54
N LYS A 115 -12.99 21.17 6.73
CA LYS A 115 -13.08 22.51 6.15
C LYS A 115 -13.09 22.50 4.62
N TYR A 116 -13.03 21.32 4.00
CA TYR A 116 -12.75 21.16 2.59
C TYR A 116 -13.83 21.78 1.70
N ASP A 117 -15.10 21.42 1.91
CA ASP A 117 -16.24 21.93 1.13
C ASP A 117 -16.31 23.47 1.16
N THR A 118 -15.95 24.08 2.29
CA THR A 118 -15.91 25.54 2.43
C THR A 118 -14.69 26.15 1.76
N ALA A 119 -13.54 25.48 1.86
CA ALA A 119 -12.27 26.00 1.36
C ALA A 119 -12.17 25.91 -0.16
N LEU A 120 -12.68 24.82 -0.75
CA LEU A 120 -12.53 24.44 -2.16
C LEU A 120 -13.86 24.01 -2.80
N PRO A 121 -14.94 24.82 -2.76
CA PRO A 121 -16.27 24.40 -3.21
C PRO A 121 -16.38 24.10 -4.72
N HIS A 122 -15.44 24.60 -5.53
CA HIS A 122 -15.45 24.53 -6.99
C HIS A 122 -14.63 23.37 -7.59
N VAL A 123 -13.97 22.56 -6.75
CA VAL A 123 -13.29 21.35 -7.24
C VAL A 123 -14.31 20.36 -7.78
N PHE A 124 -13.95 19.67 -8.86
CA PHE A 124 -14.79 18.62 -9.43
C PHE A 124 -14.90 17.46 -8.44
N SER A 125 -13.75 16.94 -7.99
CA SER A 125 -13.70 15.84 -7.04
C SER A 125 -12.45 15.91 -6.15
N ALA A 126 -12.51 15.22 -5.02
CA ALA A 126 -11.33 14.87 -4.24
C ALA A 126 -11.07 13.37 -4.45
N GLU A 127 -9.89 13.04 -4.95
CA GLU A 127 -9.45 11.67 -5.06
C GLU A 127 -8.85 11.21 -3.73
N VAL A 128 -9.57 10.33 -3.04
CA VAL A 128 -9.32 9.98 -1.63
C VAL A 128 -9.16 8.48 -1.39
N TRP A 129 -9.42 7.65 -2.41
CA TRP A 129 -9.57 6.21 -2.22
C TRP A 129 -9.11 5.36 -3.41
N GLY A 130 -9.06 4.05 -3.21
CA GLY A 130 -8.54 3.12 -4.21
C GLY A 130 -7.02 3.24 -4.39
N GLY A 131 -6.51 2.75 -5.52
CA GLY A 131 -5.07 2.58 -5.70
C GLY A 131 -4.46 1.73 -4.58
N ALA A 132 -3.32 2.14 -4.02
CA ALA A 132 -2.66 1.39 -2.94
C ALA A 132 -3.24 1.67 -1.54
N THR A 133 -4.10 2.68 -1.38
CA THR A 133 -4.57 3.13 -0.06
C THR A 133 -5.31 2.04 0.70
N PHE A 134 -6.06 1.17 0.02
CA PHE A 134 -6.85 0.11 0.63
C PHE A 134 -5.96 -0.94 1.35
N ASP A 135 -4.97 -1.51 0.64
CA ASP A 135 -4.01 -2.46 1.23
C ASP A 135 -3.15 -1.78 2.29
N VAL A 136 -2.63 -0.59 2.01
CA VAL A 136 -1.68 0.09 2.90
C VAL A 136 -2.33 0.49 4.23
N ALA A 137 -3.60 0.92 4.21
CA ALA A 137 -4.34 1.25 5.43
C ALA A 137 -4.37 0.05 6.39
N TYR A 138 -4.77 -1.13 5.91
CA TYR A 138 -4.77 -2.34 6.73
C TYR A 138 -3.35 -2.80 7.09
N ARG A 139 -2.48 -2.95 6.09
CA ARG A 139 -1.17 -3.62 6.22
C ARG A 139 -0.18 -2.83 7.07
N PHE A 140 -0.14 -1.51 6.90
CA PHE A 140 0.93 -0.68 7.47
C PHE A 140 0.41 0.38 8.44
N LEU A 141 -0.80 0.89 8.23
CA LEU A 141 -1.35 1.95 9.09
C LEU A 141 -2.24 1.39 10.21
N ASN A 142 -2.58 0.09 10.14
CA ASN A 142 -3.48 -0.60 11.05
C ASN A 142 -4.79 0.17 11.27
N GLU A 143 -5.35 0.72 10.19
CA GLU A 143 -6.65 1.37 10.18
C GLU A 143 -7.49 0.84 9.01
N SER A 144 -8.81 0.92 9.16
CA SER A 144 -9.74 0.48 8.13
C SER A 144 -9.85 1.55 7.04
N PRO A 145 -9.63 1.22 5.75
CA PRO A 145 -9.90 2.16 4.68
C PRO A 145 -11.40 2.51 4.60
N TRP A 146 -12.30 1.60 5.00
CA TRP A 146 -13.75 1.85 5.01
C TRP A 146 -14.11 2.94 6.03
N ASP A 147 -13.59 2.84 7.25
CA ASP A 147 -13.79 3.85 8.29
C ASP A 147 -13.23 5.21 7.83
N ARG A 148 -12.06 5.20 7.16
CA ARG A 148 -11.51 6.41 6.53
C ARG A 148 -12.48 7.01 5.52
N LEU A 149 -13.08 6.20 4.65
CA LEU A 149 -14.04 6.67 3.65
C LEU A 149 -15.28 7.27 4.31
N ASP A 150 -15.85 6.60 5.32
CA ASP A 150 -17.03 7.09 6.05
C ASP A 150 -16.77 8.44 6.72
N ILE A 151 -15.61 8.57 7.38
CA ILE A 151 -15.17 9.82 8.00
C ILE A 151 -15.05 10.93 6.95
N ILE A 152 -14.40 10.66 5.81
CA ILE A 152 -14.25 11.63 4.73
C ILE A 152 -15.62 12.03 4.17
N ARG A 153 -16.51 11.06 3.93
CA ARG A 153 -17.83 11.31 3.39
C ARG A 153 -18.70 12.17 4.31
N GLU A 154 -18.67 11.90 5.61
CA GLU A 154 -19.39 12.67 6.63
C GLU A 154 -18.91 14.13 6.66
N LYS A 155 -17.60 14.36 6.57
CA LYS A 155 -17.00 15.70 6.69
C LYS A 155 -16.99 16.50 5.39
N MET A 156 -17.03 15.84 4.23
CA MET A 156 -17.01 16.47 2.92
C MET A 156 -18.29 16.19 2.12
N PRO A 157 -19.51 16.43 2.63
CA PRO A 157 -20.75 15.98 1.98
C PRO A 157 -21.02 16.62 0.60
N ASN A 158 -20.39 17.76 0.28
CA ASN A 158 -20.64 18.52 -0.94
C ASN A 158 -19.50 18.42 -1.98
N THR A 159 -18.55 17.51 -1.80
CA THR A 159 -17.49 17.22 -2.78
C THR A 159 -17.70 15.83 -3.39
N LEU A 160 -17.54 15.64 -4.70
CA LEU A 160 -17.52 14.29 -5.28
C LEU A 160 -16.29 13.53 -4.75
N LEU A 161 -16.48 12.32 -4.23
CA LEU A 161 -15.35 11.48 -3.82
C LEU A 161 -14.95 10.54 -4.96
N GLN A 162 -13.69 10.61 -5.38
CA GLN A 162 -13.14 9.82 -6.46
C GLN A 162 -12.24 8.69 -5.94
N MET A 163 -12.31 7.53 -6.60
CA MET A 163 -11.36 6.44 -6.42
C MET A 163 -10.72 5.97 -7.72
N LEU A 164 -9.51 5.42 -7.60
CA LEU A 164 -8.88 4.65 -8.67
C LEU A 164 -9.22 3.15 -8.54
N LEU A 165 -9.87 2.60 -9.57
CA LEU A 165 -10.32 1.21 -9.65
C LEU A 165 -9.66 0.51 -10.83
N ARG A 166 -9.03 -0.65 -10.61
CA ARG A 166 -8.59 -1.50 -11.72
C ARG A 166 -9.76 -2.38 -12.17
N GLY A 167 -10.11 -2.34 -13.45
CA GLY A 167 -11.32 -2.98 -13.99
C GLY A 167 -11.42 -4.48 -13.72
N SER A 168 -10.29 -5.19 -13.74
CA SER A 168 -10.24 -6.64 -13.54
C SER A 168 -10.29 -7.10 -12.09
N ASN A 169 -9.94 -6.21 -11.14
CA ASN A 169 -9.67 -6.65 -9.79
C ASN A 169 -9.91 -5.63 -8.67
N ALA A 170 -10.63 -4.55 -8.97
CA ALA A 170 -10.92 -3.46 -8.07
C ALA A 170 -9.65 -2.84 -7.46
N VAL A 171 -9.36 -3.19 -6.21
CA VAL A 171 -8.16 -2.73 -5.47
C VAL A 171 -7.17 -3.86 -5.20
N GLY A 172 -7.50 -5.12 -5.51
CA GLY A 172 -6.71 -6.29 -5.15
C GLY A 172 -5.55 -6.65 -6.10
N TYR A 173 -4.86 -7.76 -5.80
CA TYR A 173 -3.69 -8.22 -6.57
C TYR A 173 -3.92 -9.43 -7.48
N LYS A 174 -5.00 -10.20 -7.29
CA LYS A 174 -5.42 -11.32 -8.16
C LYS A 174 -6.59 -10.90 -9.05
N ASN A 175 -7.01 -11.73 -9.99
CA ASN A 175 -8.30 -11.51 -10.67
C ASN A 175 -9.43 -12.07 -9.83
N TYR A 176 -10.57 -11.38 -9.86
CA TYR A 176 -11.76 -11.77 -9.12
C TYR A 176 -12.91 -12.08 -10.07
N PRO A 177 -13.84 -12.97 -9.68
CA PRO A 177 -15.07 -13.18 -10.43
C PRO A 177 -15.97 -11.93 -10.35
N ASP A 178 -16.88 -11.84 -11.30
CA ASP A 178 -17.71 -10.64 -11.52
C ASP A 178 -18.56 -10.26 -10.33
N ASN A 179 -19.04 -11.24 -9.56
CA ASN A 179 -19.87 -10.97 -8.38
C ASN A 179 -19.09 -10.27 -7.26
N VAL A 180 -17.78 -10.53 -7.12
CA VAL A 180 -16.92 -9.81 -6.17
C VAL A 180 -16.70 -8.37 -6.62
N LEU A 181 -16.46 -8.15 -7.91
CA LEU A 181 -16.30 -6.79 -8.46
C LEU A 181 -17.58 -5.97 -8.30
N ARG A 182 -18.74 -6.57 -8.59
CA ARG A 182 -20.05 -5.95 -8.43
C ARG A 182 -20.31 -5.56 -6.98
N GLU A 183 -20.11 -6.49 -6.04
CA GLU A 183 -20.38 -6.21 -4.61
C GLU A 183 -19.41 -5.16 -4.05
N PHE A 184 -18.14 -5.18 -4.47
CA PHE A 184 -17.17 -4.15 -4.09
C PHE A 184 -17.57 -2.76 -4.59
N VAL A 185 -18.02 -2.64 -5.85
CA VAL A 185 -18.52 -1.38 -6.40
C VAL A 185 -19.76 -0.90 -5.64
N ASN A 186 -20.71 -1.80 -5.39
CA ASN A 186 -21.95 -1.48 -4.65
C ASN A 186 -21.65 -0.96 -3.24
N GLU A 187 -20.80 -1.64 -2.48
CA GLU A 187 -20.45 -1.19 -1.12
C GLU A 187 -19.62 0.09 -1.18
N SER A 188 -18.67 0.24 -2.11
CA SER A 188 -17.92 1.50 -2.29
C SER A 188 -18.84 2.69 -2.61
N ALA A 189 -19.85 2.50 -3.45
CA ALA A 189 -20.85 3.51 -3.81
C ALA A 189 -21.73 3.89 -2.62
N LYS A 190 -22.11 2.92 -1.79
CA LYS A 190 -22.90 3.09 -0.57
C LYS A 190 -22.14 3.86 0.52
N HIS A 191 -20.84 3.60 0.68
CA HIS A 191 -19.96 4.32 1.59
C HIS A 191 -19.56 5.72 1.06
N GLY A 192 -19.94 6.04 -0.18
CA GLY A 192 -19.96 7.42 -0.67
C GLY A 192 -18.93 7.78 -1.73
N ILE A 193 -18.28 6.79 -2.36
CA ILE A 193 -17.58 7.01 -3.63
C ILE A 193 -18.60 7.41 -4.71
N ASP A 194 -18.31 8.48 -5.41
CA ASP A 194 -19.15 9.03 -6.49
C ASP A 194 -18.53 8.80 -7.87
N VAL A 195 -17.20 8.95 -7.99
CA VAL A 195 -16.47 8.79 -9.25
C VAL A 195 -15.54 7.58 -9.18
N PHE A 196 -15.72 6.65 -10.10
CA PHE A 196 -14.86 5.48 -10.27
C PHE A 196 -14.03 5.66 -11.53
N ARG A 197 -12.73 5.93 -11.36
CA ARG A 197 -11.77 5.93 -12.46
C ARG A 197 -11.33 4.51 -12.74
N ILE A 198 -11.84 3.92 -13.82
CA ILE A 198 -11.70 2.52 -14.18
C ILE A 198 -10.63 2.38 -15.26
N PHE A 199 -9.54 1.70 -14.94
CA PHE A 199 -8.44 1.45 -15.88
C PHE A 199 -8.08 -0.04 -15.97
N ASP A 200 -7.46 -0.43 -17.06
CA ASP A 200 -6.79 -1.72 -17.22
C ASP A 200 -5.29 -1.52 -17.48
N SER A 201 -4.45 -2.42 -16.97
CA SER A 201 -2.99 -2.27 -17.04
C SER A 201 -2.39 -2.41 -18.45
N LEU A 202 -3.18 -2.90 -19.40
CA LEU A 202 -2.84 -3.15 -20.79
C LEU A 202 -3.77 -2.40 -21.76
N ASN A 203 -4.61 -1.47 -21.25
CA ASN A 203 -5.72 -0.84 -21.99
C ASN A 203 -6.66 -1.85 -22.66
N TRP A 204 -6.82 -3.04 -22.07
CA TRP A 204 -7.72 -4.05 -22.61
C TRP A 204 -9.14 -3.83 -22.08
N THR A 205 -9.98 -3.29 -22.96
CA THR A 205 -11.36 -2.84 -22.69
C THR A 205 -12.27 -3.95 -22.19
N ASP A 206 -12.07 -5.20 -22.62
CA ASP A 206 -12.80 -6.36 -22.11
C ASP A 206 -12.70 -6.52 -20.57
N GLN A 207 -11.60 -6.06 -19.95
CA GLN A 207 -11.47 -6.10 -18.48
C GLN A 207 -12.18 -4.94 -17.78
N MET A 208 -12.49 -3.86 -18.50
CA MET A 208 -13.11 -2.67 -17.94
C MET A 208 -14.63 -2.71 -18.09
N GLU A 209 -15.15 -3.32 -19.16
CA GLU A 209 -16.57 -3.37 -19.51
C GLU A 209 -17.48 -3.67 -18.30
N LYS A 210 -17.21 -4.77 -17.58
CA LYS A 210 -18.02 -5.18 -16.43
C LYS A 210 -17.97 -4.18 -15.26
N SER A 211 -16.80 -3.63 -14.98
CA SER A 211 -16.69 -2.61 -13.93
C SER A 211 -17.40 -1.31 -14.31
N ILE A 212 -17.37 -0.92 -15.59
CA ILE A 212 -18.13 0.22 -16.11
C ILE A 212 -19.63 -0.05 -15.94
N GLU A 213 -20.11 -1.23 -16.36
CA GLU A 213 -21.49 -1.67 -16.17
C GLU A 213 -21.91 -1.59 -14.69
N PHE A 214 -21.12 -2.16 -13.77
CA PHE A 214 -21.49 -2.20 -12.34
C PHE A 214 -21.53 -0.81 -11.70
N VAL A 215 -20.65 0.10 -12.10
CA VAL A 215 -20.67 1.48 -11.61
C VAL A 215 -21.91 2.23 -12.13
N ARG A 216 -22.28 2.00 -13.40
CA ARG A 216 -23.52 2.54 -13.97
C ARG A 216 -24.75 1.99 -13.26
N ASP A 217 -24.80 0.68 -13.00
CA ASP A 217 -25.88 0.02 -12.27
C ASP A 217 -26.01 0.55 -10.83
N ALA A 218 -24.89 0.92 -10.20
CA ALA A 218 -24.85 1.55 -8.88
C ALA A 218 -25.26 3.05 -8.91
N GLY A 219 -25.59 3.61 -10.08
CA GLY A 219 -25.98 5.01 -10.25
C GLY A 219 -24.84 6.00 -10.03
N LYS A 220 -23.59 5.57 -10.22
CA LYS A 220 -22.37 6.37 -9.98
C LYS A 220 -21.66 6.73 -11.29
N ILE A 221 -20.63 7.57 -11.19
CA ILE A 221 -19.92 8.13 -12.35
C ILE A 221 -18.78 7.17 -12.75
N ALA A 222 -19.00 6.42 -13.83
CA ALA A 222 -17.97 5.63 -14.48
C ALA A 222 -17.06 6.52 -15.37
N GLU A 223 -15.78 6.60 -15.02
CA GLU A 223 -14.72 7.21 -15.84
C GLU A 223 -13.86 6.11 -16.47
N GLY A 224 -14.13 5.77 -17.73
CA GLY A 224 -13.35 4.79 -18.49
C GLY A 224 -11.99 5.38 -18.89
N THR A 225 -10.90 4.70 -18.55
CA THR A 225 -9.57 5.31 -18.56
C THR A 225 -8.61 4.66 -19.55
N MET A 226 -7.95 5.48 -20.34
CA MET A 226 -6.82 5.10 -21.19
C MET A 226 -5.50 5.40 -20.49
N CYS A 227 -4.66 4.39 -20.28
CA CYS A 227 -3.28 4.60 -19.85
C CYS A 227 -2.43 5.10 -21.04
N TYR A 228 -1.77 6.25 -20.88
CA TYR A 228 -0.91 6.83 -21.90
C TYR A 228 0.51 6.23 -21.83
N THR A 229 1.07 5.85 -22.98
CA THR A 229 2.44 5.37 -23.15
C THR A 229 2.99 5.80 -24.51
N GLY A 230 4.31 5.79 -24.67
CA GLY A 230 4.95 6.19 -25.92
C GLY A 230 4.87 7.70 -26.16
N ASP A 231 4.93 8.08 -27.44
CA ASP A 231 4.90 9.47 -27.86
C ASP A 231 4.18 9.58 -29.20
N ILE A 232 2.96 10.15 -29.19
CA ILE A 232 2.13 10.30 -30.39
C ILE A 232 2.75 11.22 -31.45
N LEU A 233 3.75 12.04 -31.08
CA LEU A 233 4.43 12.95 -32.00
C LEU A 233 5.62 12.29 -32.72
N THR A 234 6.00 11.06 -32.33
CA THR A 234 7.13 10.35 -32.94
C THR A 234 6.65 9.42 -34.06
N PRO A 235 6.97 9.68 -35.35
CA PRO A 235 6.48 8.90 -36.48
C PRO A 235 7.03 7.46 -36.55
N GLU A 236 8.09 7.18 -35.81
CA GLU A 236 8.84 5.92 -35.87
C GLU A 236 8.26 4.84 -34.93
N ASN A 237 7.15 5.13 -34.23
CA ASN A 237 6.59 4.27 -33.18
C ASN A 237 5.05 4.16 -33.24
N ASN A 238 4.52 3.64 -34.35
CA ASN A 238 3.08 3.67 -34.71
C ASN A 238 2.15 2.77 -33.88
N LYS A 239 2.64 2.07 -32.85
CA LYS A 239 1.79 1.15 -32.07
C LYS A 239 0.77 1.90 -31.20
N TYR A 240 1.20 2.98 -30.56
CA TYR A 240 0.38 3.82 -29.69
C TYR A 240 0.25 5.21 -30.31
N SER A 241 -0.33 5.25 -31.51
CA SER A 241 -0.55 6.47 -32.29
C SER A 241 -1.72 7.30 -31.74
N LEU A 242 -1.91 8.51 -32.28
CA LEU A 242 -3.11 9.30 -32.01
C LEU A 242 -4.40 8.52 -32.36
N ASP A 243 -4.43 7.84 -33.51
CA ASP A 243 -5.57 7.01 -33.93
C ASP A 243 -5.88 5.89 -32.93
N TYR A 244 -4.85 5.29 -32.32
CA TYR A 244 -5.05 4.28 -31.28
C TYR A 244 -5.85 4.87 -30.10
N TYR A 245 -5.47 6.04 -29.60
CA TYR A 245 -6.17 6.70 -28.49
C TYR A 245 -7.56 7.18 -28.88
N VAL A 246 -7.76 7.68 -30.11
CA VAL A 246 -9.09 8.08 -30.60
C VAL A 246 -10.03 6.88 -30.66
N ASN A 247 -9.57 5.75 -31.19
CA ASN A 247 -10.40 4.54 -31.28
C ASN A 247 -10.73 3.98 -29.89
N LEU A 248 -9.75 3.96 -28.98
CA LEU A 248 -9.95 3.51 -27.61
C LEU A 248 -10.94 4.41 -26.85
N ALA A 249 -10.89 5.73 -27.04
CA ALA A 249 -11.84 6.65 -26.44
C ALA A 249 -13.27 6.41 -26.92
N LYS A 250 -13.47 6.18 -28.24
CA LYS A 250 -14.77 5.84 -28.81
C LYS A 250 -15.31 4.51 -28.28
N GLU A 251 -14.44 3.53 -28.09
CA GLU A 251 -14.81 2.24 -27.51
C GLU A 251 -15.28 2.39 -26.06
N LEU A 252 -14.54 3.14 -25.24
CA LEU A 252 -14.90 3.43 -23.85
C LEU A 252 -16.20 4.24 -23.73
N GLU A 253 -16.44 5.21 -24.62
CA GLU A 253 -17.70 5.96 -24.71
C GLU A 253 -18.86 5.02 -25.08
N ALA A 254 -18.66 4.13 -26.06
CA ALA A 254 -19.66 3.15 -26.48
C ALA A 254 -20.01 2.13 -25.37
N MET A 255 -19.06 1.84 -24.47
CA MET A 255 -19.29 1.03 -23.26
C MET A 255 -20.10 1.77 -22.18
N GLY A 256 -20.39 3.06 -22.37
CA GLY A 256 -21.19 3.86 -21.44
C GLY A 256 -20.37 4.59 -20.38
N SER A 257 -19.07 4.84 -20.63
CA SER A 257 -18.30 5.75 -19.79
C SER A 257 -18.91 7.15 -19.83
N HIS A 258 -19.11 7.78 -18.67
CA HIS A 258 -19.66 9.14 -18.60
C HIS A 258 -18.58 10.22 -18.76
N ILE A 259 -17.32 9.84 -18.54
CA ILE A 259 -16.12 10.66 -18.67
C ILE A 259 -15.03 9.74 -19.25
N ILE A 260 -14.18 10.27 -20.13
CA ILE A 260 -12.97 9.59 -20.60
C ILE A 260 -11.77 10.07 -19.79
N GLY A 261 -11.16 9.16 -19.05
CA GLY A 261 -9.92 9.38 -18.33
C GLY A 261 -8.70 9.18 -19.24
N ILE A 262 -7.70 10.04 -19.13
CA ILE A 262 -6.36 9.83 -19.69
C ILE A 262 -5.40 9.75 -18.51
N LYS A 263 -4.86 8.56 -18.25
CA LYS A 263 -3.91 8.31 -17.17
C LYS A 263 -2.48 8.21 -17.71
N ASP A 264 -1.76 9.32 -17.68
CA ASP A 264 -0.32 9.36 -17.90
C ASP A 264 0.43 9.07 -16.60
N MET A 265 0.48 7.78 -16.24
CA MET A 265 1.04 7.28 -14.98
C MET A 265 2.55 7.50 -14.80
N ALA A 266 3.27 7.88 -15.85
CA ALA A 266 4.72 8.07 -15.82
C ALA A 266 5.15 9.52 -16.09
N GLY A 267 4.25 10.40 -16.56
CA GLY A 267 4.60 11.78 -16.93
C GLY A 267 5.26 11.87 -18.31
N LEU A 268 4.79 11.04 -19.25
CA LEU A 268 5.29 10.91 -20.63
C LEU A 268 4.63 11.89 -21.60
N LEU A 269 3.42 12.35 -21.31
CA LEU A 269 2.65 13.22 -22.19
C LEU A 269 3.32 14.60 -22.24
N LYS A 270 4.04 14.87 -23.32
CA LYS A 270 4.72 16.14 -23.54
C LYS A 270 3.70 17.26 -23.81
N PRO A 271 4.04 18.54 -23.59
CA PRO A 271 3.08 19.64 -23.77
C PRO A 271 2.42 19.69 -25.15
N ASN A 272 3.18 19.59 -26.24
CA ASN A 272 2.59 19.61 -27.59
C ASN A 272 1.74 18.36 -27.86
N ALA A 273 2.14 17.20 -27.33
CA ALA A 273 1.37 15.97 -27.44
C ALA A 273 0.04 16.09 -26.68
N ALA A 274 0.04 16.75 -25.51
CA ALA A 274 -1.18 17.00 -24.76
C ALA A 274 -2.16 17.88 -25.53
N TYR A 275 -1.69 18.95 -26.18
CA TYR A 275 -2.56 19.77 -27.02
C TYR A 275 -3.21 18.92 -28.12
N GLU A 276 -2.40 18.20 -28.90
CA GLU A 276 -2.86 17.43 -30.06
C GLU A 276 -3.79 16.28 -29.66
N LEU A 277 -3.45 15.54 -28.59
CA LEU A 277 -4.29 14.47 -28.08
C LEU A 277 -5.64 15.01 -27.62
N ILE A 278 -5.64 16.04 -26.77
CA ILE A 278 -6.87 16.56 -26.17
C ILE A 278 -7.75 17.21 -27.22
N SER A 279 -7.21 18.08 -28.08
CA SER A 279 -8.01 18.76 -29.11
C SER A 279 -8.66 17.75 -30.05
N THR A 280 -7.90 16.72 -30.45
CA THR A 280 -8.44 15.65 -31.32
C THR A 280 -9.52 14.87 -30.58
N LEU A 281 -9.31 14.47 -29.32
CA LEU A 281 -10.32 13.72 -28.59
C LEU A 281 -11.60 14.54 -28.37
N LYS A 282 -11.52 15.84 -28.08
CA LYS A 282 -12.70 16.72 -27.95
C LYS A 282 -13.52 16.84 -29.23
N GLU A 283 -12.92 16.60 -30.40
CA GLU A 283 -13.64 16.53 -31.68
C GLU A 283 -14.25 15.15 -31.96
N GLN A 284 -13.82 14.11 -31.25
CA GLN A 284 -14.12 12.71 -31.58
C GLN A 284 -15.05 12.00 -30.59
N VAL A 285 -15.18 12.50 -29.36
CA VAL A 285 -16.11 12.00 -28.32
C VAL A 285 -16.94 13.13 -27.74
N ASN A 286 -18.12 12.83 -27.20
CA ASN A 286 -19.04 13.85 -26.66
C ASN A 286 -18.96 13.99 -25.14
N VAL A 287 -18.45 12.97 -24.45
CA VAL A 287 -18.27 12.97 -23.01
C VAL A 287 -17.06 13.81 -22.58
N PRO A 288 -17.04 14.36 -21.35
CA PRO A 288 -15.88 15.09 -20.84
C PRO A 288 -14.59 14.28 -20.83
N ILE A 289 -13.45 14.98 -20.92
CA ILE A 289 -12.11 14.43 -20.82
C ILE A 289 -11.46 14.86 -19.51
N HIS A 290 -10.98 13.87 -18.76
CA HIS A 290 -10.28 14.04 -17.49
C HIS A 290 -8.82 13.61 -17.63
N LEU A 291 -7.88 14.57 -17.56
CA LEU A 291 -6.47 14.30 -17.72
C LEU A 291 -5.76 14.17 -16.37
N HIS A 292 -5.04 13.07 -16.22
CA HIS A 292 -4.15 12.78 -15.12
C HIS A 292 -2.71 12.65 -15.63
N THR A 293 -1.77 13.39 -15.04
CA THR A 293 -0.32 13.19 -15.26
C THR A 293 0.47 13.28 -13.96
N HIS A 294 1.72 12.86 -14.02
CA HIS A 294 2.72 13.07 -12.98
C HIS A 294 3.75 14.10 -13.45
N ASP A 295 4.25 14.92 -12.53
CA ASP A 295 5.23 15.98 -12.81
C ASP A 295 6.68 15.46 -12.76
N THR A 296 6.89 14.16 -12.99
CA THR A 296 8.19 13.49 -12.80
C THR A 296 9.27 14.14 -13.65
N THR A 297 8.90 14.58 -14.84
CA THR A 297 9.78 15.21 -15.82
C THR A 297 9.91 16.72 -15.65
N GLY A 298 9.15 17.33 -14.73
CA GLY A 298 9.09 18.78 -14.51
C GLY A 298 8.29 19.55 -15.57
N ASN A 299 7.63 18.84 -16.49
CA ASN A 299 6.84 19.42 -17.58
C ASN A 299 5.32 19.37 -17.32
N GLY A 300 4.87 18.93 -16.14
CA GLY A 300 3.47 18.65 -15.86
C GLY A 300 2.58 19.91 -15.92
N VAL A 301 3.02 21.02 -15.32
CA VAL A 301 2.28 22.31 -15.42
C VAL A 301 2.19 22.76 -16.87
N ALA A 302 3.29 22.70 -17.64
CA ALA A 302 3.29 23.08 -19.05
C ALA A 302 2.37 22.17 -19.89
N THR A 303 2.31 20.89 -19.55
CA THR A 303 1.43 19.89 -20.17
C THR A 303 -0.04 20.21 -19.91
N TYR A 304 -0.39 20.58 -18.68
CA TYR A 304 -1.75 21.01 -18.35
C TYR A 304 -2.13 22.33 -19.02
N VAL A 305 -1.22 23.31 -19.11
CA VAL A 305 -1.49 24.55 -19.85
C VAL A 305 -1.83 24.26 -21.32
N GLN A 306 -1.13 23.31 -21.96
CA GLN A 306 -1.45 22.89 -23.32
C GLN A 306 -2.74 22.06 -23.41
N ALA A 307 -3.02 21.18 -22.45
CA ALA A 307 -4.28 20.45 -22.38
C ALA A 307 -5.49 21.41 -22.22
N VAL A 308 -5.35 22.46 -21.40
CA VAL A 308 -6.37 23.51 -21.23
C VAL A 308 -6.62 24.25 -22.54
N ARG A 309 -5.56 24.55 -23.31
CA ARG A 309 -5.70 25.10 -24.66
C ARG A 309 -6.38 24.13 -25.64
N GLY A 310 -6.11 22.83 -25.49
CA GLY A 310 -6.74 21.77 -26.29
C GLY A 310 -8.20 21.52 -25.95
N GLY A 311 -8.73 22.10 -24.86
CA GLY A 311 -10.14 21.93 -24.50
C GLY A 311 -10.41 20.91 -23.40
N VAL A 312 -9.41 20.46 -22.63
CA VAL A 312 -9.61 19.50 -21.52
C VAL A 312 -10.63 20.05 -20.51
N ASP A 313 -11.45 19.17 -19.94
CA ASP A 313 -12.53 19.57 -19.03
C ASP A 313 -12.09 19.52 -17.56
N ILE A 314 -11.35 18.47 -17.18
CA ILE A 314 -10.93 18.23 -15.79
C ILE A 314 -9.46 17.81 -15.76
N ILE A 315 -8.70 18.29 -14.77
CA ILE A 315 -7.29 17.92 -14.55
C ILE A 315 -6.99 17.58 -13.09
N ASP A 316 -6.15 16.56 -12.89
CA ASP A 316 -5.70 16.14 -11.56
C ASP A 316 -4.51 16.98 -11.06
N VAL A 317 -4.62 17.60 -9.88
CA VAL A 317 -3.53 18.35 -9.24
C VAL A 317 -3.36 17.94 -7.78
N ALA A 318 -2.25 18.31 -7.17
CA ALA A 318 -2.04 18.18 -5.73
C ALA A 318 -1.75 19.53 -5.09
N THR A 319 -2.00 19.67 -3.78
CA THR A 319 -1.51 20.81 -3.00
C THR A 319 0.00 20.99 -3.20
N SER A 320 0.48 22.24 -3.26
CA SER A 320 1.85 22.55 -3.65
C SER A 320 2.92 21.79 -2.86
N SER A 321 2.77 21.68 -1.53
CA SER A 321 3.70 20.98 -0.65
C SER A 321 3.81 19.47 -0.89
N LEU A 322 2.77 18.86 -1.48
CA LEU A 322 2.69 17.45 -1.84
C LEU A 322 2.59 17.25 -3.37
N SER A 323 2.99 18.24 -4.16
CA SER A 323 3.05 18.20 -5.62
C SER A 323 4.48 18.10 -6.14
N GLY A 324 4.62 17.99 -7.47
CA GLY A 324 5.92 17.98 -8.14
C GLY A 324 6.63 16.64 -8.03
N THR A 325 7.76 16.52 -8.74
CA THR A 325 8.50 15.27 -8.91
C THR A 325 7.55 14.13 -9.27
N THR A 326 7.55 13.00 -8.58
CA THR A 326 6.68 11.87 -8.92
C THR A 326 5.21 12.09 -8.57
N SER A 327 4.81 13.22 -7.97
CA SER A 327 3.42 13.57 -7.68
C SER A 327 2.76 14.29 -8.86
N GLN A 328 1.51 14.71 -8.71
CA GLN A 328 0.82 15.57 -9.67
C GLN A 328 1.44 16.98 -9.72
N PRO A 329 1.17 17.75 -10.78
CA PRO A 329 1.46 19.19 -10.83
C PRO A 329 0.77 19.96 -9.67
N SER A 330 1.38 21.06 -9.26
CA SER A 330 0.86 21.92 -8.18
C SER A 330 -0.45 22.60 -8.58
N MET A 331 -1.45 22.52 -7.69
CA MET A 331 -2.71 23.26 -7.76
C MET A 331 -2.47 24.77 -7.87
N SER A 332 -1.66 25.34 -6.95
CA SER A 332 -1.38 26.78 -6.93
C SER A 332 -0.57 27.23 -8.14
N SER A 333 0.47 26.48 -8.52
CA SER A 333 1.31 26.85 -9.66
C SER A 333 0.53 26.84 -10.95
N LEU A 334 -0.39 25.88 -11.12
CA LEU A 334 -1.27 25.83 -12.28
C LEU A 334 -2.27 26.98 -12.30
N TYR A 335 -2.86 27.32 -11.15
CA TYR A 335 -3.74 28.48 -11.03
C TYR A 335 -3.05 29.76 -11.52
N TYR A 336 -1.83 30.04 -11.03
CA TYR A 336 -1.05 31.21 -11.48
C TYR A 336 -0.55 31.09 -12.93
N ALA A 337 -0.23 29.89 -13.41
CA ALA A 337 0.15 29.67 -14.82
C ALA A 337 -0.99 29.97 -15.80
N LEU A 338 -2.24 29.91 -15.33
CA LEU A 338 -3.44 30.26 -16.08
C LEU A 338 -4.01 31.63 -15.70
N GLU A 339 -3.30 32.44 -14.91
CA GLU A 339 -3.79 33.75 -14.49
C GLU A 339 -4.09 34.65 -15.70
N GLY A 340 -5.32 35.17 -15.76
CA GLY A 340 -5.81 35.97 -16.89
C GLY A 340 -6.24 35.16 -18.11
N ASN A 341 -6.17 33.82 -18.08
CA ASN A 341 -6.72 32.95 -19.10
C ASN A 341 -8.25 32.82 -18.93
N ALA A 342 -9.00 32.81 -20.04
CA ALA A 342 -10.45 32.62 -20.02
C ALA A 342 -10.87 31.31 -19.30
N ARG A 343 -10.05 30.26 -19.38
CA ARG A 343 -10.29 28.95 -18.77
C ARG A 343 -9.60 28.76 -17.40
N GLN A 344 -9.09 29.82 -16.77
CA GLN A 344 -8.48 29.74 -15.43
C GLN A 344 -9.42 29.07 -14.43
N PRO A 345 -8.97 28.07 -13.64
CA PRO A 345 -9.81 27.39 -12.67
C PRO A 345 -10.32 28.35 -11.60
N GLU A 346 -11.57 28.17 -11.17
CA GLU A 346 -12.20 28.97 -10.13
C GLU A 346 -11.79 28.46 -8.75
N LEU A 347 -10.84 29.14 -8.10
CA LEU A 347 -10.31 28.79 -6.79
C LEU A 347 -10.08 30.05 -5.95
N ASN A 348 -10.36 29.97 -4.66
CA ASN A 348 -9.86 30.95 -3.70
C ASN A 348 -8.41 30.62 -3.35
N ILE A 349 -7.46 31.32 -3.96
CA ILE A 349 -6.03 31.01 -3.82
C ILE A 349 -5.52 31.18 -2.38
N ASP A 350 -6.10 32.08 -1.57
CA ASP A 350 -5.75 32.23 -0.16
C ASP A 350 -6.19 31.02 0.69
N ASN A 351 -7.33 30.41 0.34
CA ASN A 351 -7.79 29.16 0.94
C ASN A 351 -6.83 28.02 0.55
N VAL A 352 -6.49 27.89 -0.74
CA VAL A 352 -5.53 26.90 -1.25
C VAL A 352 -4.18 27.01 -0.52
N GLU A 353 -3.63 28.22 -0.39
CA GLU A 353 -2.34 28.43 0.31
C GLU A 353 -2.44 28.19 1.82
N THR A 354 -3.61 28.37 2.43
CA THR A 354 -3.84 28.01 3.82
C THR A 354 -3.79 26.50 4.03
N LEU A 355 -4.49 25.73 3.18
CA LEU A 355 -4.43 24.27 3.20
C LEU A 355 -3.00 23.78 2.92
N ASN A 356 -2.32 24.41 1.95
CA ASN A 356 -0.93 24.09 1.62
C ASN A 356 0.03 24.25 2.81
N ARG A 357 -0.13 25.28 3.64
CA ARG A 357 0.67 25.46 4.86
C ARG A 357 0.46 24.34 5.87
N TYR A 358 -0.77 23.86 6.04
CA TYR A 358 -1.05 22.69 6.89
C TYR A 358 -0.34 21.44 6.35
N TRP A 359 -0.51 21.14 5.05
CA TRP A 359 0.14 20.00 4.41
C TRP A 359 1.67 20.07 4.47
N SER A 360 2.23 21.26 4.28
CA SER A 360 3.67 21.52 4.44
C SER A 360 4.14 21.25 5.86
N GLY A 361 3.29 21.54 6.86
CA GLY A 361 3.58 21.31 8.26
C GLY A 361 3.60 19.84 8.65
N ILE A 362 2.72 19.01 8.06
CA ILE A 362 2.68 17.56 8.35
C ILE A 362 3.67 16.74 7.52
N LYS A 363 4.13 17.24 6.36
CA LYS A 363 5.05 16.50 5.47
C LYS A 363 6.29 15.95 6.20
N PRO A 364 6.94 16.67 7.13
CA PRO A 364 8.05 16.15 7.94
C PRO A 364 7.72 14.90 8.77
N PHE A 365 6.44 14.65 9.07
CA PHE A 365 6.02 13.49 9.86
C PHE A 365 6.26 12.18 9.11
N TYR A 366 6.32 12.26 7.78
CA TYR A 366 6.46 11.13 6.87
C TYR A 366 7.87 11.01 6.27
N GLN A 367 8.86 11.71 6.84
CA GLN A 367 10.20 11.81 6.29
C GLN A 367 10.88 10.45 6.06
N ASP A 368 10.63 9.47 6.94
CA ASP A 368 11.20 8.12 6.85
C ASP A 368 10.68 7.31 5.65
N PHE A 369 9.56 7.74 5.06
CA PHE A 369 8.91 7.06 3.93
C PHE A 369 9.10 7.80 2.60
N MET A 370 9.73 8.97 2.61
CA MET A 370 9.93 9.78 1.41
C MET A 370 10.77 9.03 0.37
N ASN A 371 10.34 9.09 -0.90
CA ASN A 371 10.99 8.36 -1.99
C ASN A 371 12.41 8.87 -2.36
N GLY A 372 12.83 10.02 -1.82
CA GLY A 372 14.15 10.61 -2.03
C GLY A 372 14.34 11.39 -3.33
N THR A 373 13.34 11.44 -4.22
CA THR A 373 13.42 12.23 -5.47
C THR A 373 13.25 13.72 -5.15
N THR A 374 14.29 14.51 -5.42
CA THR A 374 14.34 15.96 -5.10
C THR A 374 14.27 16.87 -6.33
N SER A 375 14.32 16.31 -7.54
CA SER A 375 14.36 17.08 -8.80
C SER A 375 13.67 16.32 -9.93
N PRO A 376 13.34 17.01 -11.05
CA PRO A 376 12.87 16.35 -12.26
C PRO A 376 13.79 15.23 -12.77
N GLN A 377 13.20 14.19 -13.35
CA GLN A 377 13.86 13.03 -13.93
C GLN A 377 13.35 12.80 -15.37
N THR A 378 14.17 13.17 -16.35
CA THR A 378 13.75 13.18 -17.78
C THR A 378 14.11 11.90 -18.53
N ASP A 379 14.94 11.03 -17.96
CA ASP A 379 15.22 9.70 -18.51
C ASP A 379 13.97 8.79 -18.52
N ILE A 380 12.92 9.18 -17.79
CA ILE A 380 11.58 8.60 -17.84
C ILE A 380 10.99 8.61 -19.25
N TYR A 381 11.27 9.60 -20.10
CA TYR A 381 10.85 9.56 -21.52
C TYR A 381 11.46 8.38 -22.30
N GLN A 382 12.53 7.77 -21.79
CA GLN A 382 13.17 6.60 -22.39
C GLN A 382 12.80 5.31 -21.67
N THR A 383 12.77 5.32 -20.34
CA THR A 383 12.51 4.12 -19.52
C THR A 383 11.03 3.80 -19.39
N GLU A 384 10.19 4.83 -19.41
CA GLU A 384 8.74 4.74 -19.24
C GLU A 384 8.34 4.00 -17.95
N MET A 385 9.14 4.13 -16.89
CA MET A 385 8.82 3.61 -15.57
C MET A 385 7.86 4.56 -14.85
N PRO A 386 6.70 4.09 -14.37
CA PRO A 386 5.88 4.87 -13.44
C PRO A 386 6.64 5.17 -12.14
N GLY A 387 6.28 6.26 -11.45
CA GLY A 387 7.00 6.72 -10.25
C GLY A 387 7.22 5.63 -9.20
N GLY A 388 6.14 4.96 -8.76
CA GLY A 388 6.24 3.88 -7.77
C GLY A 388 7.03 2.65 -8.23
N GLN A 389 7.11 2.38 -9.55
CA GLN A 389 7.93 1.29 -10.07
C GLN A 389 9.42 1.62 -10.00
N TYR A 390 9.80 2.89 -10.25
CA TYR A 390 11.19 3.33 -10.23
C TYR A 390 11.83 3.10 -8.84
N SER A 391 11.20 3.61 -7.79
CA SER A 391 11.71 3.49 -6.40
C SER A 391 11.72 2.04 -5.91
N ASN A 392 10.64 1.28 -6.18
CA ASN A 392 10.56 -0.14 -5.81
C ASN A 392 11.63 -0.98 -6.53
N LEU A 393 11.84 -0.76 -7.82
CA LEU A 393 12.82 -1.52 -8.61
C LEU A 393 14.25 -1.20 -8.16
N GLN A 394 14.53 0.05 -7.78
CA GLN A 394 15.83 0.43 -7.21
C GLN A 394 16.13 -0.32 -5.91
N GLN A 395 15.14 -0.42 -5.01
CA GLN A 395 15.28 -1.17 -3.77
C GLN A 395 15.45 -2.68 -4.03
N GLN A 396 14.68 -3.25 -4.96
CA GLN A 396 14.79 -4.66 -5.34
C GLN A 396 16.15 -4.99 -5.96
N ALA A 397 16.65 -4.15 -6.87
CA ALA A 397 17.96 -4.31 -7.49
C ALA A 397 19.07 -4.35 -6.43
N LYS A 398 19.04 -3.40 -5.49
CA LYS A 398 20.00 -3.36 -4.37
C LYS A 398 19.91 -4.60 -3.47
N ALA A 399 18.69 -5.06 -3.16
CA ALA A 399 18.47 -6.25 -2.33
C ALA A 399 19.04 -7.53 -2.94
N VAL A 400 19.18 -7.58 -4.27
CA VAL A 400 19.77 -8.72 -4.98
C VAL A 400 21.21 -8.50 -5.43
N GLY A 401 21.87 -7.44 -4.94
CA GLY A 401 23.28 -7.16 -5.19
C GLY A 401 23.59 -6.49 -6.53
N ILE A 402 22.61 -5.84 -7.17
CA ILE A 402 22.82 -5.01 -8.37
C ILE A 402 22.96 -3.55 -7.92
N ASP A 403 24.20 -3.06 -7.89
CA ASP A 403 24.50 -1.69 -7.46
C ASP A 403 24.32 -0.65 -8.58
N ASP A 404 24.48 -1.06 -9.85
CA ASP A 404 24.33 -0.16 -11.00
C ASP A 404 22.87 -0.11 -11.48
N PHE A 405 22.15 0.93 -11.04
CA PHE A 405 20.77 1.13 -11.47
C PHE A 405 20.64 1.60 -12.93
N GLU A 406 21.68 2.14 -13.56
CA GLU A 406 21.64 2.48 -14.99
C GLU A 406 21.55 1.21 -15.85
N GLN A 407 22.23 0.14 -15.44
CA GLN A 407 22.09 -1.18 -16.06
C GLN A 407 20.63 -1.68 -15.98
N VAL A 408 19.98 -1.52 -14.83
CA VAL A 408 18.58 -1.90 -14.62
C VAL A 408 17.64 -1.10 -15.51
N LYS A 409 17.82 0.23 -15.60
CA LYS A 409 17.04 1.10 -16.49
C LYS A 409 17.22 0.74 -17.95
N SER A 410 18.44 0.44 -18.37
CA SER A 410 18.72 -0.02 -19.74
C SER A 410 18.02 -1.34 -20.03
N MET A 411 18.13 -2.32 -19.13
CA MET A 411 17.49 -3.62 -19.30
C MET A 411 15.97 -3.52 -19.27
N TYR A 412 15.38 -2.65 -18.46
CA TYR A 412 13.93 -2.43 -18.43
C TYR A 412 13.39 -1.98 -19.80
N ARG A 413 14.12 -1.11 -20.51
CA ARG A 413 13.78 -0.71 -21.89
C ARG A 413 13.88 -1.88 -22.86
N THR A 414 14.96 -2.65 -22.76
CA THR A 414 15.18 -3.87 -23.55
C THR A 414 14.04 -4.87 -23.36
N VAL A 415 13.66 -5.12 -22.11
CA VAL A 415 12.53 -5.99 -21.78
C VAL A 415 11.22 -5.44 -22.33
N ASN A 416 10.94 -4.14 -22.22
CA ASN A 416 9.73 -3.56 -22.82
C ASN A 416 9.65 -3.85 -24.32
N LYS A 417 10.78 -3.72 -25.05
CA LYS A 417 10.84 -4.08 -26.48
C LYS A 417 10.62 -5.59 -26.70
N LEU A 418 11.26 -6.45 -25.90
CA LEU A 418 11.10 -7.91 -25.98
C LEU A 418 9.66 -8.37 -25.74
N LEU A 419 8.93 -7.66 -24.88
CA LEU A 419 7.50 -7.92 -24.61
C LEU A 419 6.57 -7.34 -25.68
N GLY A 420 7.11 -6.69 -26.72
CA GLY A 420 6.34 -6.12 -27.83
C GLY A 420 5.88 -4.68 -27.62
N ASN A 421 6.59 -3.90 -26.79
CA ASN A 421 6.25 -2.53 -26.37
C ASN A 421 4.87 -2.46 -25.70
N ILE A 422 4.81 -2.68 -24.39
CA ILE A 422 3.55 -2.76 -23.63
C ILE A 422 3.29 -1.47 -22.84
N ILE A 423 2.03 -1.28 -22.45
CA ILE A 423 1.65 -0.31 -21.43
C ILE A 423 2.17 -0.81 -20.08
N LYS A 424 2.78 0.09 -19.30
CA LYS A 424 3.49 -0.24 -18.05
C LYS A 424 2.89 0.52 -16.89
N VAL A 425 1.94 -0.09 -16.22
CA VAL A 425 1.34 0.37 -14.96
C VAL A 425 1.13 -0.85 -14.07
N THR A 426 0.88 -0.70 -12.77
CA THR A 426 0.68 -1.90 -11.94
C THR A 426 -0.48 -2.75 -12.48
N PRO A 427 -0.31 -4.07 -12.70
CA PRO A 427 0.87 -4.89 -12.39
C PRO A 427 1.83 -5.13 -13.59
N SER A 428 1.51 -4.71 -14.82
CA SER A 428 2.37 -4.90 -16.00
C SER A 428 3.77 -4.26 -15.84
N SER A 429 3.90 -3.12 -15.15
CA SER A 429 5.21 -2.52 -14.84
C SER A 429 6.10 -3.44 -13.97
N LYS A 430 5.48 -4.20 -13.05
CA LYS A 430 6.19 -5.18 -12.22
C LYS A 430 6.74 -6.32 -13.08
N VAL A 431 5.97 -6.78 -14.08
CA VAL A 431 6.42 -7.84 -15.01
C VAL A 431 7.70 -7.41 -15.72
N VAL A 432 7.75 -6.17 -16.23
CA VAL A 432 8.95 -5.63 -16.88
C VAL A 432 10.12 -5.54 -15.89
N GLY A 433 9.87 -5.08 -14.66
CA GLY A 433 10.89 -4.96 -13.61
C GLY A 433 11.48 -6.31 -13.17
N ASP A 434 10.62 -7.27 -12.82
CA ASP A 434 11.04 -8.62 -12.41
C ASP A 434 11.83 -9.31 -13.54
N PHE A 435 11.40 -9.14 -14.80
CA PHE A 435 12.11 -9.71 -15.95
C PHE A 435 13.45 -9.02 -16.20
N ALA A 436 13.54 -7.70 -16.00
CA ALA A 436 14.81 -6.98 -16.14
C ALA A 436 15.86 -7.43 -15.12
N ILE A 437 15.47 -7.57 -13.84
CA ILE A 437 16.35 -8.12 -12.80
C ILE A 437 16.79 -9.54 -13.16
N PHE A 438 15.84 -10.39 -13.57
CA PHE A 438 16.13 -11.76 -13.98
C PHE A 438 17.16 -11.83 -15.12
N MET A 439 17.01 -10.99 -16.16
CA MET A 439 17.96 -10.97 -17.27
C MET A 439 19.35 -10.52 -16.83
N ILE A 440 19.46 -9.54 -15.93
CA ILE A 440 20.75 -9.08 -15.40
C ILE A 440 21.42 -10.19 -14.59
N GLN A 441 20.72 -10.79 -13.63
CA GLN A 441 21.28 -11.82 -12.76
C GLN A 441 21.78 -13.06 -13.52
N ASN A 442 21.15 -13.37 -14.66
CA ASN A 442 21.49 -14.53 -15.47
C ASN A 442 22.43 -14.20 -16.64
N ASN A 443 22.93 -12.96 -16.72
CA ASN A 443 23.76 -12.45 -17.82
C ASN A 443 23.12 -12.74 -19.19
N LEU A 444 21.89 -12.28 -19.37
CA LEU A 444 21.08 -12.45 -20.58
C LEU A 444 20.89 -11.12 -21.31
N ASP A 445 20.75 -11.22 -22.63
CA ASP A 445 20.43 -10.14 -23.56
C ASP A 445 19.30 -10.58 -24.52
N GLU A 446 18.92 -9.69 -25.44
CA GLU A 446 17.83 -9.93 -26.40
C GLU A 446 18.01 -11.18 -27.28
N LYS A 447 19.26 -11.61 -27.53
CA LYS A 447 19.58 -12.79 -28.34
C LYS A 447 19.77 -14.01 -27.45
N SER A 448 20.59 -13.90 -26.41
CA SER A 448 20.96 -15.03 -25.57
C SER A 448 19.78 -15.58 -24.75
N ILE A 449 18.71 -14.81 -24.55
CA ILE A 449 17.46 -15.31 -23.95
C ILE A 449 16.84 -16.44 -24.76
N PHE A 450 16.87 -16.40 -26.10
CA PHE A 450 16.27 -17.44 -26.94
C PHE A 450 17.12 -18.72 -27.01
N GLU A 451 18.42 -18.60 -26.78
CA GLU A 451 19.36 -19.72 -26.77
C GLU A 451 19.37 -20.43 -25.41
N ARG A 452 19.45 -19.66 -24.32
CA ARG A 452 19.65 -20.16 -22.95
C ARG A 452 18.38 -20.19 -22.11
N GLY A 453 17.33 -19.46 -22.49
CA GLY A 453 16.10 -19.36 -21.71
C GLY A 453 15.31 -20.66 -21.57
N LYS A 454 15.54 -21.65 -22.46
CA LYS A 454 14.82 -22.94 -22.44
C LYS A 454 15.07 -23.71 -21.13
N THR A 455 16.26 -23.56 -20.56
CA THR A 455 16.68 -24.25 -19.33
C THR A 455 16.48 -23.40 -18.07
N LEU A 456 16.03 -22.16 -18.19
CA LEU A 456 15.87 -21.24 -17.07
C LEU A 456 14.41 -21.13 -16.65
N ASP A 457 14.16 -20.98 -15.36
CA ASP A 457 12.82 -20.74 -14.84
C ASP A 457 12.57 -19.25 -14.68
N PHE A 458 11.55 -18.77 -15.38
CA PHE A 458 11.20 -17.36 -15.42
C PHE A 458 10.47 -16.93 -14.14
N PRO A 459 10.56 -15.64 -13.75
CA PRO A 459 9.79 -15.12 -12.64
C PRO A 459 8.28 -15.37 -12.83
N LYS A 460 7.58 -15.68 -11.74
CA LYS A 460 6.14 -16.00 -11.77
C LYS A 460 5.31 -14.93 -12.48
N SER A 461 5.59 -13.64 -12.23
CA SER A 461 4.90 -12.52 -12.87
C SER A 461 5.02 -12.52 -14.39
N VAL A 462 6.17 -12.94 -14.93
CA VAL A 462 6.41 -13.08 -16.37
C VAL A 462 5.64 -14.27 -16.94
N VAL A 463 5.63 -15.40 -16.22
CA VAL A 463 4.86 -16.58 -16.60
C VAL A 463 3.36 -16.29 -16.61
N ASP A 464 2.85 -15.64 -15.56
CA ASP A 464 1.43 -15.25 -15.45
C ASP A 464 1.03 -14.26 -16.57
N PHE A 465 1.89 -13.28 -16.87
CA PHE A 465 1.67 -12.34 -17.97
C PHE A 465 1.54 -13.08 -19.31
N PHE A 466 2.50 -13.92 -19.67
CA PHE A 466 2.46 -14.68 -20.92
C PHE A 466 1.36 -15.75 -20.94
N ALA A 467 0.90 -16.21 -19.78
CA ALA A 467 -0.24 -17.10 -19.68
C ALA A 467 -1.57 -16.39 -19.97
N GLY A 468 -1.59 -15.05 -20.04
CA GLY A 468 -2.79 -14.25 -20.23
C GLY A 468 -3.50 -13.91 -18.93
N ASP A 469 -2.91 -14.21 -17.76
CA ASP A 469 -3.52 -13.98 -16.45
C ASP A 469 -3.63 -12.48 -16.13
N LEU A 470 -2.89 -11.60 -16.81
CA LEU A 470 -3.01 -10.14 -16.68
C LEU A 470 -3.91 -9.52 -17.76
N GLY A 471 -4.43 -10.33 -18.68
CA GLY A 471 -5.14 -9.87 -19.87
C GLY A 471 -4.30 -9.93 -21.15
N GLN A 472 -4.84 -9.36 -22.22
CA GLN A 472 -4.20 -9.38 -23.54
C GLN A 472 -3.52 -8.03 -23.84
N PRO A 473 -2.22 -8.00 -24.17
CA PRO A 473 -1.56 -6.76 -24.57
C PRO A 473 -1.99 -6.35 -25.98
N VAL A 474 -2.01 -5.05 -26.24
CA VAL A 474 -2.23 -4.49 -27.60
C VAL A 474 -1.26 -5.15 -28.59
N GLY A 475 -1.77 -5.64 -29.71
CA GLY A 475 -0.98 -6.35 -30.74
C GLY A 475 -0.59 -7.80 -30.40
N GLY A 476 -1.01 -8.32 -29.25
CA GLY A 476 -0.76 -9.70 -28.82
C GLY A 476 0.66 -9.95 -28.31
N PHE A 477 0.91 -11.19 -27.87
CA PHE A 477 2.21 -11.60 -27.33
C PHE A 477 3.23 -11.96 -28.43
N PRO A 478 4.53 -11.66 -28.25
CA PRO A 478 5.59 -12.19 -29.10
C PRO A 478 5.68 -13.73 -29.01
N LYS A 479 5.14 -14.44 -30.00
CA LYS A 479 4.92 -15.91 -29.96
C LYS A 479 6.13 -16.74 -29.52
N LYS A 480 7.31 -16.48 -30.10
CA LYS A 480 8.54 -17.22 -29.77
C LYS A 480 8.92 -17.07 -28.28
N LEU A 481 8.74 -15.88 -27.72
CA LEU A 481 9.05 -15.62 -26.32
C LEU A 481 7.96 -16.20 -25.41
N GLN A 482 6.69 -16.12 -25.82
CA GLN A 482 5.59 -16.75 -25.10
C GLN A 482 5.77 -18.27 -24.98
N GLU A 483 6.09 -18.96 -26.08
CA GLU A 483 6.36 -20.41 -26.08
C GLU A 483 7.56 -20.76 -25.18
N LEU A 484 8.62 -19.96 -25.21
CA LEU A 484 9.81 -20.11 -24.39
C LEU A 484 9.49 -20.03 -22.89
N VAL A 485 8.72 -19.01 -22.49
CA VAL A 485 8.37 -18.77 -21.08
C VAL A 485 7.38 -19.82 -20.58
N LEU A 486 6.37 -20.17 -21.37
CA LEU A 486 5.29 -21.05 -20.93
C LEU A 486 5.68 -22.53 -20.91
N LYS A 487 6.69 -22.96 -21.67
CA LYS A 487 7.19 -24.35 -21.70
C LYS A 487 6.05 -25.39 -21.84
N GLY A 488 5.06 -25.10 -22.68
CA GLY A 488 3.90 -25.97 -22.93
C GLY A 488 2.66 -25.71 -22.06
N LYS A 489 2.73 -24.80 -21.06
CA LYS A 489 1.53 -24.28 -20.38
C LYS A 489 0.63 -23.59 -21.40
N LYS A 490 -0.67 -23.93 -21.42
CA LYS A 490 -1.64 -23.33 -22.34
C LYS A 490 -2.02 -21.92 -21.87
N PRO A 491 -1.82 -20.88 -22.69
CA PRO A 491 -2.28 -19.53 -22.37
C PRO A 491 -3.80 -19.40 -22.55
N ILE A 492 -4.39 -18.44 -21.84
CA ILE A 492 -5.78 -18.02 -22.02
C ILE A 492 -5.85 -16.75 -22.88
N THR A 493 -6.95 -16.60 -23.61
CA THR A 493 -7.23 -15.43 -24.46
C THR A 493 -8.53 -14.71 -24.08
N VAL A 494 -9.25 -15.24 -23.09
CA VAL A 494 -10.47 -14.66 -22.54
C VAL A 494 -10.17 -13.89 -21.27
N ARG A 495 -11.11 -13.08 -20.78
CA ARG A 495 -10.93 -12.33 -19.54
C ARG A 495 -10.67 -13.29 -18.38
N PRO A 496 -9.56 -13.16 -17.62
CA PRO A 496 -9.22 -14.08 -16.54
C PRO A 496 -10.33 -14.26 -15.50
N GLY A 497 -11.01 -13.16 -15.13
CA GLY A 497 -12.13 -13.19 -14.18
C GLY A 497 -13.34 -14.01 -14.65
N SER A 498 -13.52 -14.22 -15.96
CA SER A 498 -14.60 -15.06 -16.51
C SER A 498 -14.39 -16.56 -16.26
N LEU A 499 -13.15 -16.97 -15.96
CA LEU A 499 -12.80 -18.34 -15.62
C LEU A 499 -12.86 -18.60 -14.11
N ALA A 500 -12.92 -17.53 -13.30
CA ALA A 500 -13.04 -17.64 -11.85
C ALA A 500 -14.46 -18.04 -11.47
N LYS A 501 -14.59 -19.02 -10.58
CA LYS A 501 -15.89 -19.40 -10.02
C LYS A 501 -16.44 -18.23 -9.19
N PRO A 502 -17.76 -17.94 -9.25
CA PRO A 502 -18.38 -16.98 -8.34
C PRO A 502 -18.07 -17.33 -6.88
N VAL A 503 -17.81 -16.29 -6.07
CA VAL A 503 -17.62 -16.46 -4.62
C VAL A 503 -18.98 -16.58 -3.93
N ASP A 504 -19.14 -17.54 -3.03
CA ASP A 504 -20.25 -17.59 -2.10
C ASP A 504 -19.94 -16.69 -0.89
N PHE A 505 -20.65 -15.57 -0.77
CA PHE A 505 -20.37 -14.59 0.29
C PHE A 505 -20.79 -15.08 1.68
N ASP A 506 -21.81 -15.94 1.77
CA ASP A 506 -22.28 -16.48 3.04
C ASP A 506 -21.27 -17.50 3.58
N GLU A 507 -20.73 -18.36 2.70
CA GLU A 507 -19.65 -19.29 3.06
C GLU A 507 -18.41 -18.55 3.57
N VAL A 508 -17.99 -17.47 2.89
CA VAL A 508 -16.85 -16.66 3.31
C VAL A 508 -17.14 -15.91 4.61
N ALA A 509 -18.37 -15.44 4.81
CA ALA A 509 -18.78 -14.79 6.05
C ALA A 509 -18.72 -15.75 7.24
N ASP A 510 -19.16 -17.01 7.06
CA ASP A 510 -19.07 -18.05 8.08
C ASP A 510 -17.62 -18.44 8.37
N GLU A 511 -16.78 -18.61 7.33
CA GLU A 511 -15.34 -18.85 7.51
C GLU A 511 -14.69 -17.70 8.32
N LEU A 512 -15.00 -16.46 7.96
CA LEU A 512 -14.43 -15.29 8.61
C LEU A 512 -14.92 -15.16 10.05
N LYS A 513 -16.20 -15.41 10.30
CA LYS A 513 -16.80 -15.45 11.64
C LYS A 513 -16.06 -16.41 12.56
N ASP A 514 -15.70 -17.59 12.06
CA ASP A 514 -14.92 -18.57 12.81
C ASP A 514 -13.50 -18.09 13.12
N LYS A 515 -12.86 -17.31 12.25
CA LYS A 515 -11.53 -16.74 12.52
C LYS A 515 -11.59 -15.58 13.51
N ILE A 516 -12.54 -14.67 13.34
CA ILE A 516 -12.59 -13.43 14.14
C ILE A 516 -13.40 -13.58 15.44
N LYS A 517 -14.22 -14.64 15.56
CA LYS A 517 -15.09 -14.98 16.70
C LYS A 517 -16.21 -13.95 16.96
N ARG A 518 -16.71 -13.32 15.90
CA ARG A 518 -17.90 -12.46 15.86
C ARG A 518 -18.44 -12.43 14.43
N ASN A 519 -19.69 -12.00 14.24
CA ASN A 519 -20.21 -11.80 12.90
C ASN A 519 -19.39 -10.71 12.17
N PRO A 520 -18.85 -10.99 10.97
CA PRO A 520 -18.20 -9.97 10.17
C PRO A 520 -19.24 -9.06 9.52
N THR A 521 -18.85 -7.82 9.25
CA THR A 521 -19.65 -6.95 8.38
C THR A 521 -19.38 -7.30 6.91
N LYS A 522 -20.19 -6.77 5.99
CA LYS A 522 -19.99 -7.00 4.56
C LYS A 522 -18.64 -6.46 4.07
N GLU A 523 -18.25 -5.29 4.56
CA GLU A 523 -17.01 -4.61 4.25
C GLU A 523 -15.82 -5.47 4.67
N GLU A 524 -15.91 -6.13 5.82
CA GLU A 524 -14.91 -7.09 6.31
C GLU A 524 -14.83 -8.35 5.46
N VAL A 525 -15.97 -8.89 5.02
CA VAL A 525 -16.02 -10.03 4.09
C VAL A 525 -15.33 -9.67 2.77
N LEU A 526 -15.64 -8.50 2.19
CA LEU A 526 -14.99 -8.02 0.97
C LEU A 526 -13.49 -7.78 1.17
N SER A 527 -13.10 -7.11 2.26
CA SER A 527 -11.69 -6.92 2.62
C SER A 527 -10.96 -8.25 2.77
N TYR A 528 -11.59 -9.26 3.37
CA TYR A 528 -11.03 -10.61 3.51
C TYR A 528 -10.91 -11.33 2.16
N ILE A 529 -11.89 -11.24 1.26
CA ILE A 529 -11.81 -11.82 -0.09
C ILE A 529 -10.63 -11.23 -0.88
N LEU A 530 -10.47 -9.91 -0.79
CA LEU A 530 -9.44 -9.15 -1.49
C LEU A 530 -8.05 -9.39 -0.89
N TYR A 531 -7.96 -9.44 0.44
CA TYR A 531 -6.71 -9.47 1.19
C TYR A 531 -6.78 -10.40 2.43
N PRO A 532 -6.85 -11.74 2.24
CA PRO A 532 -7.14 -12.65 3.35
C PRO A 532 -6.14 -12.55 4.51
N GLU A 533 -4.84 -12.64 4.21
CA GLU A 533 -3.78 -12.61 5.21
C GLU A 533 -3.67 -11.23 5.89
N VAL A 534 -3.67 -10.17 5.08
CA VAL A 534 -3.56 -8.78 5.56
C VAL A 534 -4.70 -8.42 6.50
N PHE A 535 -5.92 -8.82 6.15
CA PHE A 535 -7.09 -8.53 6.95
C PHE A 535 -7.04 -9.26 8.29
N ILE A 536 -6.63 -10.54 8.30
CA ILE A 536 -6.46 -11.29 9.55
C ILE A 536 -5.34 -10.70 10.41
N ASP A 537 -4.22 -10.29 9.82
CA ASP A 537 -3.13 -9.61 10.53
C ASP A 537 -3.60 -8.28 11.14
N TYR A 538 -4.37 -7.49 10.39
CA TYR A 538 -5.02 -6.27 10.90
C TYR A 538 -5.91 -6.57 12.11
N ILE A 539 -6.80 -7.57 12.03
CA ILE A 539 -7.68 -7.95 13.14
C ILE A 539 -6.86 -8.41 14.36
N ASN A 540 -5.78 -9.16 14.14
CA ASN A 540 -4.88 -9.58 15.22
C ASN A 540 -4.16 -8.39 15.87
N ASN A 541 -3.72 -7.41 15.07
CA ASN A 541 -3.09 -6.19 15.57
C ASN A 541 -4.09 -5.35 16.37
N VAL A 542 -5.33 -5.18 15.90
CA VAL A 542 -6.39 -4.50 16.67
C VAL A 542 -6.69 -5.24 17.97
N LYS A 543 -6.74 -6.58 17.97
CA LYS A 543 -6.88 -7.37 19.22
C LYS A 543 -5.71 -7.17 20.18
N ARG A 544 -4.48 -7.00 19.67
CA ARG A 544 -3.27 -6.83 20.48
C ARG A 544 -3.11 -5.42 21.03
N PHE A 545 -3.32 -4.41 20.19
CA PHE A 545 -2.97 -3.01 20.42
C PHE A 545 -4.17 -2.07 20.56
N GLY A 546 -5.37 -2.57 20.26
CA GLY A 546 -6.58 -1.75 20.20
C GLY A 546 -6.58 -0.82 18.98
N SER A 547 -7.47 0.16 18.99
CA SER A 547 -7.48 1.22 17.98
C SER A 547 -6.26 2.11 18.12
N MET A 548 -5.46 2.19 17.06
CA MET A 548 -4.32 3.12 16.93
C MET A 548 -4.68 4.35 16.08
N HIS A 549 -5.94 4.46 15.66
CA HIS A 549 -6.44 5.53 14.80
C HIS A 549 -6.24 6.91 15.45
N ASP A 550 -6.49 7.02 16.74
CA ASP A 550 -6.52 8.30 17.46
C ASP A 550 -5.14 8.87 17.80
N LEU A 551 -4.09 8.05 17.71
CA LEU A 551 -2.71 8.48 17.94
C LEU A 551 -2.30 9.55 16.92
N ASP A 552 -1.53 10.55 17.36
CA ASP A 552 -0.83 11.43 16.43
C ASP A 552 0.21 10.64 15.63
N THR A 553 0.51 11.13 14.43
CA THR A 553 1.36 10.40 13.47
C THR A 553 2.80 10.20 13.94
N ILE A 554 3.35 11.14 14.71
CA ILE A 554 4.73 10.99 15.22
C ILE A 554 4.75 9.92 16.30
N THR A 555 3.81 9.92 17.24
CA THR A 555 3.70 8.85 18.24
C THR A 555 3.43 7.50 17.58
N PHE A 556 2.62 7.46 16.53
CA PHE A 556 2.35 6.24 15.78
C PHE A 556 3.62 5.61 15.18
N TYR A 557 4.50 6.42 14.58
CA TYR A 557 5.73 5.92 13.92
C TYR A 557 6.97 5.88 14.81
N GLN A 558 7.01 6.65 15.90
CA GLN A 558 8.25 6.89 16.65
C GLN A 558 8.07 6.76 18.17
N GLY A 559 6.89 6.37 18.64
CA GLY A 559 6.61 6.13 20.05
C GLY A 559 6.70 7.40 20.90
N MET A 560 7.29 7.29 22.08
CA MET A 560 7.46 8.38 23.05
C MET A 560 8.90 8.48 23.56
N ARG A 561 9.31 9.70 23.88
CA ARG A 561 10.55 9.98 24.63
C ARG A 561 10.30 9.87 26.14
N GLU A 562 11.33 9.53 26.91
CA GLU A 562 11.29 9.65 28.37
C GLU A 562 11.01 11.10 28.78
N GLY A 563 10.07 11.28 29.70
CA GLY A 563 9.54 12.57 30.15
C GLY A 563 8.49 13.20 29.22
N GLU A 564 8.24 12.66 28.02
CA GLU A 564 7.24 13.21 27.10
C GLU A 564 5.82 12.95 27.60
N THR A 565 4.95 13.95 27.48
CA THR A 565 3.51 13.84 27.72
C THR A 565 2.77 14.04 26.41
N ILE A 566 1.84 13.13 26.10
CA ILE A 566 0.96 13.22 24.94
C ILE A 566 -0.51 13.22 25.38
N HIS A 567 -1.35 13.81 24.54
CA HIS A 567 -2.80 13.80 24.67
C HIS A 567 -3.38 12.95 23.54
N VAL A 568 -4.18 11.95 23.89
CA VAL A 568 -4.92 11.14 22.91
C VAL A 568 -6.40 11.42 23.07
N ASP A 569 -6.94 12.16 22.11
CA ASP A 569 -8.35 12.54 22.05
C ASP A 569 -9.14 11.51 21.22
N PHE A 570 -10.08 10.81 21.86
CA PHE A 570 -10.93 9.82 21.20
C PHE A 570 -12.21 10.44 20.63
N LYS A 571 -12.82 11.34 21.41
CA LYS A 571 -14.05 12.08 21.10
C LYS A 571 -14.05 13.41 21.86
N PRO A 572 -14.87 14.40 21.47
CA PRO A 572 -15.03 15.63 22.25
C PRO A 572 -15.31 15.33 23.73
N GLY A 573 -14.48 15.87 24.62
CA GLY A 573 -14.57 15.67 26.07
C GLY A 573 -14.05 14.32 26.59
N ARG A 574 -13.54 13.43 25.73
CA ARG A 574 -12.94 12.14 26.12
C ARG A 574 -11.51 12.05 25.61
N SER A 575 -10.57 12.37 26.49
CA SER A 575 -9.14 12.29 26.23
C SER A 575 -8.42 11.53 27.35
N ILE A 576 -7.24 11.00 27.02
CA ILE A 576 -6.30 10.46 28.00
C ILE A 576 -4.97 11.21 27.89
N ILE A 577 -4.34 11.41 29.04
CA ILE A 577 -3.02 12.00 29.16
C ILE A 577 -2.05 10.87 29.49
N ILE A 578 -1.07 10.67 28.62
CA ILE A 578 -0.04 9.64 28.77
C ILE A 578 1.30 10.34 28.93
N ARG A 579 2.04 10.03 29.99
CA ARG A 579 3.45 10.40 30.13
C ARG A 579 4.31 9.15 30.23
N LEU A 580 5.40 9.09 29.47
CA LEU A 580 6.41 8.03 29.63
C LEU A 580 7.42 8.48 30.69
N ASP A 581 7.39 7.88 31.87
CA ASP A 581 8.23 8.29 32.99
C ASP A 581 9.67 7.78 32.85
N SER A 582 9.84 6.50 32.51
CA SER A 582 11.15 5.88 32.29
C SER A 582 11.06 4.55 31.53
N VAL A 583 12.19 4.14 30.95
CA VAL A 583 12.37 2.83 30.31
C VAL A 583 13.54 2.10 30.97
N SER A 584 13.33 0.88 31.45
CA SER A 584 14.40 0.10 32.07
C SER A 584 15.44 -0.39 31.05
N GLU A 585 16.60 -0.81 31.56
CA GLU A 585 17.46 -1.72 30.80
C GLU A 585 16.75 -3.04 30.51
N ALA A 586 17.21 -3.73 29.46
CA ALA A 586 16.71 -5.06 29.13
C ALA A 586 17.21 -6.09 30.15
N ASP A 587 16.32 -6.96 30.62
CA ASP A 587 16.68 -8.10 31.46
C ASP A 587 17.37 -9.23 30.66
N GLU A 588 17.66 -10.34 31.33
CA GLU A 588 18.33 -11.50 30.71
C GLU A 588 17.51 -12.15 29.59
N GLU A 589 16.18 -12.01 29.64
CA GLU A 589 15.27 -12.47 28.60
C GLU A 589 15.07 -11.41 27.50
N GLY A 590 15.73 -10.25 27.58
CA GLY A 590 15.61 -9.16 26.63
C GLY A 590 14.39 -8.28 26.84
N ASN A 591 13.67 -8.41 27.96
CA ASN A 591 12.47 -7.61 28.24
C ASN A 591 12.83 -6.29 28.92
N ARG A 592 12.16 -5.21 28.52
CA ARG A 592 12.21 -3.88 29.14
C ARG A 592 10.88 -3.57 29.81
N SER A 593 10.94 -2.97 30.99
CA SER A 593 9.79 -2.38 31.67
C SER A 593 9.71 -0.89 31.34
N LEU A 594 8.58 -0.46 30.78
CA LEU A 594 8.24 0.93 30.56
C LEU A 594 7.24 1.37 31.63
N PHE A 595 7.52 2.49 32.28
CA PHE A 595 6.66 3.07 33.30
C PHE A 595 5.93 4.28 32.72
N PHE A 596 4.60 4.20 32.66
CA PHE A 596 3.74 5.27 32.17
C PHE A 596 2.91 5.86 33.31
N SER A 597 2.67 7.16 33.25
CA SER A 597 1.60 7.83 33.99
C SER A 597 0.42 8.06 33.05
N LEU A 598 -0.69 7.35 33.28
CA LEU A 598 -1.94 7.44 32.52
C LEU A 598 -3.02 8.12 33.38
N ASN A 599 -3.41 9.35 33.04
CA ASN A 599 -4.37 10.14 33.84
C ASN A 599 -4.01 10.20 35.35
N GLY A 600 -2.70 10.25 35.67
CA GLY A 600 -2.19 10.24 37.03
C GLY A 600 -2.05 8.86 37.69
N GLN A 601 -2.39 7.78 36.99
CA GLN A 601 -2.17 6.40 37.46
C GLN A 601 -0.89 5.81 36.87
N ASN A 602 -0.08 5.17 37.71
CA ASN A 602 1.15 4.49 37.26
C ASN A 602 0.80 3.14 36.64
N ILE A 603 1.24 2.92 35.40
CA ILE A 603 1.06 1.71 34.63
C ILE A 603 2.43 1.19 34.19
N GLN A 604 2.70 -0.09 34.41
CA GLN A 604 3.89 -0.76 33.90
C GLN A 604 3.53 -1.61 32.68
N ILE A 605 4.29 -1.44 31.61
CA ILE A 605 4.17 -2.25 30.39
C ILE A 605 5.52 -2.91 30.12
N ILE A 606 5.49 -4.22 29.88
CA ILE A 606 6.68 -5.01 29.53
C ILE A 606 6.71 -5.19 28.01
N VAL A 607 7.84 -4.87 27.40
CA VAL A 607 8.09 -4.98 25.96
C VAL A 607 9.39 -5.72 25.74
N HIS A 608 9.38 -6.69 24.82
CA HIS A 608 10.58 -7.42 24.45
C HIS A 608 11.44 -6.61 23.46
N ASP A 609 12.72 -6.41 23.76
CA ASP A 609 13.70 -5.70 22.93
C ASP A 609 14.30 -6.64 21.89
N LYS A 610 13.78 -6.56 20.66
CA LYS A 610 14.15 -7.40 19.52
C LYS A 610 15.62 -7.25 19.12
N SER A 611 16.29 -6.16 19.53
CA SER A 611 17.72 -5.99 19.27
C SER A 611 18.61 -6.90 20.13
N LYS A 612 18.07 -7.48 21.20
CA LYS A 612 18.80 -8.34 22.13
C LYS A 612 18.70 -9.83 21.79
N GLU A 613 17.72 -10.25 20.98
CA GLU A 613 17.63 -11.62 20.44
C GLU A 613 18.82 -11.97 19.51
N ALA A 614 19.50 -10.98 18.95
CA ALA A 614 20.66 -11.18 18.07
C ALA A 614 22.00 -11.40 18.80
N LYS A 615 22.01 -11.52 20.14
CA LYS A 615 23.21 -11.99 20.85
C LYS A 615 23.14 -13.50 20.96
N ILE A 616 24.07 -14.19 20.27
CA ILE A 616 24.38 -15.62 20.42
C ILE A 616 24.13 -16.02 21.88
N LYS A 617 23.12 -16.88 22.11
CA LYS A 617 22.74 -17.38 23.43
C LYS A 617 24.01 -17.90 24.09
N LYS A 618 24.53 -17.19 25.09
CA LYS A 618 25.78 -17.57 25.75
C LYS A 618 25.43 -18.74 26.67
N ILE A 619 25.64 -19.97 26.20
CA ILE A 619 25.36 -21.17 26.98
C ILE A 619 26.30 -21.13 28.21
N PRO A 620 25.78 -21.29 29.45
CA PRO A 620 26.62 -21.38 30.64
C PRO A 620 27.65 -22.49 30.48
N LYS A 621 28.83 -22.39 31.09
CA LYS A 621 29.82 -23.49 31.04
C LYS A 621 29.50 -24.53 32.13
N ALA A 622 29.70 -25.81 31.81
CA ALA A 622 29.60 -26.90 32.78
C ALA A 622 30.69 -26.78 33.85
N GLU A 623 30.32 -26.92 35.12
CA GLU A 623 31.27 -26.85 36.23
C GLU A 623 32.07 -28.17 36.31
N PRO A 624 33.42 -28.15 36.21
CA PRO A 624 34.21 -29.38 36.15
C PRO A 624 34.09 -30.29 37.38
N THR A 625 33.70 -29.74 38.53
CA THR A 625 33.54 -30.46 39.80
C THR A 625 32.12 -30.95 40.06
N ASN A 626 31.14 -30.57 39.22
CA ASN A 626 29.75 -30.97 39.39
C ASN A 626 29.40 -32.11 38.43
N GLU A 627 29.32 -33.33 38.96
CA GLU A 627 28.99 -34.53 38.18
C GLU A 627 27.57 -34.48 37.58
N SER A 628 26.70 -33.60 38.07
CA SER A 628 25.35 -33.38 37.56
C SER A 628 25.33 -32.57 36.27
N HIS A 629 26.42 -31.85 35.95
CA HIS A 629 26.54 -31.00 34.76
C HIS A 629 27.10 -31.78 33.59
N ILE A 630 26.33 -31.88 32.50
CA ILE A 630 26.78 -32.53 31.27
C ILE A 630 27.21 -31.45 30.28
N GLY A 631 28.52 -31.28 30.11
CA GLY A 631 29.11 -30.28 29.21
C GLY A 631 29.46 -30.82 27.82
N ALA A 632 29.56 -29.92 26.84
CA ALA A 632 30.07 -30.19 25.51
C ALA A 632 31.57 -30.50 25.57
N THR A 633 31.99 -31.60 24.97
CA THR A 633 33.41 -32.00 24.95
C THR A 633 34.20 -31.28 23.86
N LEU A 634 33.56 -30.97 22.73
CA LEU A 634 34.14 -30.29 21.58
C LEU A 634 33.23 -29.16 21.11
N SER A 635 33.82 -28.15 20.47
CA SER A 635 33.05 -27.12 19.76
C SER A 635 32.43 -27.71 18.49
N GLY A 636 31.17 -27.36 18.21
CA GLY A 636 30.36 -28.01 17.20
C GLY A 636 28.94 -27.45 17.12
N SER A 637 27.97 -28.29 16.78
CA SER A 637 26.54 -27.96 16.81
C SER A 637 25.71 -29.10 17.40
N VAL A 638 24.52 -28.80 17.90
CA VAL A 638 23.55 -29.81 18.34
C VAL A 638 22.77 -30.29 17.12
N LEU A 639 22.85 -31.59 16.80
CA LEU A 639 22.02 -32.19 15.77
C LEU A 639 20.62 -32.50 16.31
N GLU A 640 20.58 -33.17 17.46
CA GLU A 640 19.31 -33.64 18.03
C GLU A 640 19.38 -33.77 19.55
N VAL A 641 18.35 -33.26 20.24
CA VAL A 641 18.11 -33.47 21.67
C VAL A 641 17.11 -34.61 21.84
N LEU A 642 17.51 -35.70 22.52
CA LEU A 642 16.74 -36.95 22.63
C LEU A 642 15.91 -37.06 23.92
N VAL A 643 16.09 -36.13 24.85
CA VAL A 643 15.46 -36.16 26.18
C VAL A 643 14.76 -34.85 26.52
N GLN A 644 13.79 -34.91 27.43
CA GLN A 644 13.04 -33.76 27.90
C GLN A 644 13.19 -33.57 29.42
N LYS A 645 12.96 -32.34 29.89
CA LYS A 645 12.96 -32.03 31.33
C LYS A 645 11.98 -32.93 32.08
N GLY A 646 12.46 -33.53 33.17
CA GLY A 646 11.70 -34.42 34.04
C GLY A 646 11.74 -35.90 33.66
N GLN A 647 12.40 -36.27 32.56
CA GLN A 647 12.56 -37.67 32.13
C GLN A 647 13.58 -38.43 33.00
N GLU A 648 13.26 -39.66 33.38
CA GLU A 648 14.21 -40.59 34.02
C GLU A 648 15.07 -41.26 32.95
N VAL A 649 16.39 -41.31 33.17
CA VAL A 649 17.38 -41.87 32.25
C VAL A 649 18.29 -42.85 32.98
N LYS A 650 18.71 -43.91 32.29
CA LYS A 650 19.66 -44.89 32.81
C LYS A 650 21.08 -44.59 32.35
N LYS A 651 22.07 -45.02 33.13
CA LYS A 651 23.48 -44.94 32.77
C LYS A 651 23.72 -45.56 31.39
N GLY A 652 24.33 -44.77 30.50
CA GLY A 652 24.63 -45.15 29.12
C GLY A 652 23.52 -44.85 28.11
N GLU A 653 22.36 -44.37 28.54
CA GLU A 653 21.27 -43.91 27.66
C GLU A 653 21.67 -42.64 26.91
N ALA A 654 21.22 -42.52 25.65
CA ALA A 654 21.57 -41.40 24.78
C ALA A 654 20.75 -40.15 25.13
N LEU A 655 21.43 -39.01 25.26
CA LEU A 655 20.81 -37.76 25.70
C LEU A 655 20.76 -36.71 24.59
N ILE A 656 21.90 -36.43 23.95
CA ILE A 656 22.05 -35.42 22.89
C ILE A 656 23.03 -35.95 21.84
N VAL A 657 22.75 -35.68 20.57
CA VAL A 657 23.67 -35.90 19.45
C VAL A 657 24.27 -34.56 19.03
N THR A 658 25.60 -34.47 19.02
CA THR A 658 26.34 -33.28 18.58
C THR A 658 27.16 -33.59 17.32
N GLU A 659 27.40 -32.58 16.48
CA GLU A 659 28.30 -32.66 15.33
C GLU A 659 29.52 -31.77 15.56
N ALA A 660 30.71 -32.31 15.35
CA ALA A 660 31.94 -31.53 15.27
C ALA A 660 32.75 -32.00 14.07
N MET A 661 33.10 -31.08 13.16
CA MET A 661 33.86 -31.39 11.94
C MET A 661 33.29 -32.56 11.12
N LYS A 662 31.95 -32.59 10.94
CA LYS A 662 31.21 -33.65 10.22
C LYS A 662 31.26 -35.03 10.89
N MET A 663 31.68 -35.10 12.15
CA MET A 663 31.60 -36.29 12.97
C MET A 663 30.51 -36.15 14.02
N GLU A 664 29.58 -37.10 14.04
CA GLU A 664 28.51 -37.15 15.02
C GLU A 664 28.99 -37.84 16.31
N THR A 665 28.68 -37.25 17.46
CA THR A 665 28.98 -37.79 18.78
C THR A 665 27.71 -37.83 19.62
N THR A 666 27.35 -39.01 20.12
CA THR A 666 26.22 -39.16 21.05
C THR A 666 26.69 -39.03 22.49
N ILE A 667 26.21 -38.00 23.18
CA ILE A 667 26.42 -37.78 24.61
C ILE A 667 25.46 -38.69 25.38
N LYS A 668 26.00 -39.46 26.34
CA LYS A 668 25.27 -40.48 27.12
C LYS A 668 25.24 -40.14 28.60
N ALA A 669 24.21 -40.63 29.30
CA ALA A 669 24.07 -40.44 30.74
C ALA A 669 25.22 -41.13 31.53
N PRO A 670 25.94 -40.40 32.41
CA PRO A 670 27.03 -40.97 33.21
C PRO A 670 26.55 -41.86 34.37
N PHE A 671 25.31 -41.68 34.83
CA PHE A 671 24.66 -42.43 35.91
C PHE A 671 23.14 -42.43 35.72
N ASP A 672 22.43 -43.25 36.50
CA ASP A 672 20.97 -43.26 36.57
C ASP A 672 20.48 -41.99 37.27
N GLY A 673 19.47 -41.32 36.71
CA GLY A 673 19.00 -40.06 37.25
C GLY A 673 17.83 -39.46 36.50
N LYS A 674 17.47 -38.22 36.85
CA LYS A 674 16.36 -37.48 36.25
C LYS A 674 16.86 -36.19 35.62
N VAL A 675 16.43 -35.90 34.39
CA VAL A 675 16.81 -34.67 33.68
C VAL A 675 16.17 -33.45 34.37
N SER A 676 16.98 -32.58 34.97
CA SER A 676 16.49 -31.39 35.69
C SER A 676 16.30 -30.20 34.75
N HIS A 677 17.21 -30.02 33.78
CA HIS A 677 17.17 -28.94 32.80
C HIS A 677 17.92 -29.30 31.51
N VAL A 678 17.47 -28.77 30.37
CA VAL A 678 18.17 -28.86 29.07
C VAL A 678 18.41 -27.45 28.57
N TYR A 679 19.67 -27.09 28.36
CA TYR A 679 20.10 -25.71 28.07
C TYR A 679 20.19 -25.39 26.57
N VAL A 680 20.14 -26.42 25.72
CA VAL A 680 20.39 -26.34 24.27
C VAL A 680 19.21 -26.85 23.44
N LYS A 681 19.13 -26.43 22.18
CA LYS A 681 18.12 -26.84 21.18
C LYS A 681 18.80 -27.35 19.91
N ASN A 682 18.05 -28.09 19.08
CA ASN A 682 18.53 -28.55 17.77
C ASN A 682 18.97 -27.34 16.92
N GLY A 683 20.18 -27.42 16.35
CA GLY A 683 20.80 -26.35 15.57
C GLY A 683 21.63 -25.34 16.38
N ASP A 684 21.64 -25.40 17.72
CA ASP A 684 22.48 -24.52 18.53
C ASP A 684 23.97 -24.80 18.27
N VAL A 685 24.78 -23.73 18.14
CA VAL A 685 26.23 -23.82 18.03
C VAL A 685 26.83 -23.93 19.43
N LEU A 686 27.74 -24.90 19.60
CA LEU A 686 28.40 -25.21 20.86
C LEU A 686 29.87 -24.81 20.84
N GLU A 687 30.34 -24.28 21.95
CA GLU A 687 31.75 -24.24 22.31
C GLU A 687 32.10 -25.38 23.28
N SER A 688 33.39 -25.75 23.35
CA SER A 688 33.85 -26.65 24.40
C SER A 688 33.46 -26.14 25.78
N GLN A 689 33.05 -27.07 26.64
CA GLN A 689 32.55 -26.89 28.00
C GLN A 689 31.18 -26.22 28.13
N ASP A 690 30.46 -25.94 27.05
CA ASP A 690 29.07 -25.46 27.16
C ASP A 690 28.19 -26.48 27.88
N LEU A 691 27.42 -26.05 28.87
CA LEU A 691 26.50 -26.89 29.63
C LEU A 691 25.31 -27.27 28.74
N LEU A 692 25.18 -28.56 28.47
CA LEU A 692 24.14 -29.10 27.58
C LEU A 692 22.86 -29.39 28.36
N LEU A 693 22.98 -30.10 29.49
CA LEU A 693 21.89 -30.46 30.38
C LEU A 693 22.39 -30.76 31.79
N GLU A 694 21.47 -30.84 32.73
CA GLU A 694 21.71 -31.28 34.11
C GLU A 694 20.93 -32.55 34.46
N LEU A 695 21.56 -33.42 35.24
CA LEU A 695 20.98 -34.66 35.77
C LEU A 695 20.99 -34.66 37.29
N ASP A 696 19.82 -34.79 37.90
CA ASP A 696 19.70 -35.08 39.32
C ASP A 696 19.96 -36.58 39.55
N LYS A 697 20.87 -36.92 40.46
CA LYS A 697 21.05 -38.31 40.89
C LYS A 697 19.79 -38.78 41.63
N ASN A 698 19.28 -39.93 41.21
CA ASN A 698 18.20 -40.63 41.93
C ASN A 698 18.74 -41.37 43.17
#